data_AF-A0A1A9ZUE7-F1
#
_entry.id   AF-A0A1A9ZUE7-F1
#
_cell.length_a   1.000
_cell.length_b   1.000
_cell.length_c   1.000
_cell.angle_alpha   90.00
_cell.angle_beta   90.00
_cell.angle_gamma   90.00
#
_symmetry.space_group_name_H-M   'P 1'
#
loop_
_entity.id
_entity.type
_entity.pdbx_description
1 polymer ?
#
loop_
_entity_poly.entity_id
_entity_poly.type
_entity_poly.pdbx_seq_one_letter_code
_entity_poly.pdbx_strand_id
1 'polypeptide(L)'
;MVTYACKTNLRFTLEQAFMERMENPGGKVTAMDLRNLFFGNYIDPDAEPKIYDEVMSYNKLEKLMHYYLKDYNAFSNSPMDLVLFRFAIEHISRVSRVLQMPRGNVLMVGMGGSGRRSSCRLAAHIADCRLWTVQVTKTYTTQDWRDDLKKILLSAGFNLNHTVFLFSDSQATDEAYVEDINGILNCGDLPNLYQLEDKAAIMENMTSVAKQLGKVVDPLPSEMYAFFIDRVREQLHVALAFSPIGESFKERIRMYMPWPVDALQRVAEYFISSMNLHQPEETEEQVETDVKSRESAESEKSLEEVQEIILSDLENELVQVVMHFNRSVVAASEKCYTELSRRNYVTPSSYLEMLKAFRSFYKRKLEEITRLRDRYTTGLEKLDFAAAQVGEMQANLYELQPKLKVLSEETERIMVNIERETAEAEKKKEIVGADEAAANEAAAAAQAIKDDCESDLAEAIPALEAALDALNTLKPADIIIVKSMKSPPYSVKLTLEAVCVLKGIKPDRKPDASGRMVEDYWAVSLRMVSDMKFLESLKTFDKDNISPLIMKKIRERYVADRDFVPEKIKSASTACEGLCRWVLAMDVYDKVARIVMPKKAALAEAENDLASQMEKLNAKRAELQIILDKLQKLNDFFAEKSRQKKGLEDEIENCEKKLNRAEKLLGGLGGEKTRWGEAAQSLHKSISNIVGDVLLAGGCTAYLGFFPTEKFSLASTLGNPMQIRAWSLAGLPSDNFSVENAIIVSNSNRYSLLIDPQVQANKWIKNMEKKNSLKVIKQSDANYMQVLELCITYGTPVLIENLFIASCSQIHFGIQWFSFLSDYKVLFFVLLLFLLLSYFHGLLNESTANLLKITSKG
;
A
#
# COMPACT_ATOMS: atom_id res chain seq x y z
N MET A 1 33.89 47.95 39.77
CA MET A 1 35.32 48.19 39.47
C MET A 1 35.50 48.83 38.09
N VAL A 2 35.13 48.16 36.99
CA VAL A 2 35.27 48.69 35.61
C VAL A 2 34.68 50.10 35.42
N THR A 3 33.42 50.32 35.80
CA THR A 3 32.73 51.62 35.68
C THR A 3 33.43 52.78 36.42
N TYR A 4 34.17 52.46 37.49
CA TYR A 4 34.98 53.43 38.23
C TYR A 4 36.26 53.74 37.45
N ALA A 5 36.98 52.71 36.98
CA ALA A 5 38.20 52.84 36.18
C ALA A 5 37.99 53.61 34.87
N CYS A 6 36.86 53.42 34.17
CA CYS A 6 36.53 54.22 32.98
C CYS A 6 36.43 55.72 33.33
N LYS A 7 35.69 56.06 34.38
CA LYS A 7 35.52 57.45 34.83
C LYS A 7 36.82 58.09 35.34
N THR A 8 37.66 57.36 36.08
CA THR A 8 38.90 57.92 36.65
C THR A 8 40.06 57.97 35.67
N ASN A 9 40.25 56.90 34.87
CA ASN A 9 41.47 56.74 34.07
C ASN A 9 41.27 57.13 32.61
N LEU A 10 40.07 56.89 32.05
CA LEU A 10 39.77 57.10 30.63
C LEU A 10 38.92 58.36 30.37
N ARG A 11 38.38 58.98 31.43
CA ARG A 11 37.59 60.24 31.40
C ARG A 11 36.29 60.19 30.58
N PHE A 12 35.83 59.01 30.18
CA PHE A 12 34.51 58.76 29.58
C PHE A 12 33.71 57.76 30.42
N THR A 13 32.39 57.75 30.26
CA THR A 13 31.53 56.76 30.93
C THR A 13 31.56 55.42 30.20
N LEU A 14 31.21 54.32 30.89
CA LEU A 14 31.18 53.00 30.27
C LEU A 14 30.15 52.95 29.12
N GLU A 15 29.05 53.68 29.27
CA GLU A 15 27.99 53.86 28.28
C GLU A 15 28.49 54.60 27.04
N GLN A 16 29.37 55.59 27.19
CA GLN A 16 30.01 56.27 26.06
C GLN A 16 30.97 55.36 25.28
N ALA A 17 31.68 54.45 25.97
CA ALA A 17 32.61 53.50 25.35
C ALA A 17 31.91 52.40 24.53
N PHE A 18 30.66 52.07 24.88
CA PHE A 18 29.85 51.03 24.24
C PHE A 18 28.72 51.61 23.37
N MET A 19 28.72 52.91 23.10
CA MET A 19 27.60 53.62 22.43
C MET A 19 27.26 53.05 21.05
N GLU A 20 28.26 52.63 20.27
CA GLU A 20 28.11 52.03 18.94
C GLU A 20 27.71 50.53 18.97
N ARG A 21 27.65 49.92 20.17
CA ARG A 21 27.48 48.47 20.35
C ARG A 21 26.23 48.09 21.14
N MET A 22 25.59 49.07 21.77
CA MET A 22 24.31 48.87 22.45
C MET A 22 23.20 48.82 21.40
N GLU A 23 22.30 47.83 21.53
CA GLU A 23 21.07 47.75 20.73
C GLU A 23 20.18 49.00 20.91
N ASN A 24 20.33 49.69 22.05
CA ASN A 24 19.69 50.98 22.33
C ASN A 24 20.75 52.05 22.70
N PRO A 25 21.22 52.89 21.75
CA PRO A 25 22.20 53.94 22.02
C PRO A 25 21.62 55.00 22.98
N GLY A 26 22.11 55.00 24.22
CA GLY A 26 21.60 55.83 25.33
C GLY A 26 21.07 55.03 26.52
N GLY A 27 20.95 53.70 26.40
CA GLY A 27 20.62 52.79 27.49
C GLY A 27 21.76 52.60 28.51
N LYS A 28 21.50 51.77 29.52
CA LYS A 28 22.56 51.23 30.40
C LYS A 28 23.16 49.98 29.74
N VAL A 29 24.49 49.88 29.73
CA VAL A 29 25.22 48.70 29.24
C VAL A 29 24.72 47.44 29.96
N THR A 30 24.25 46.47 29.18
CA THR A 30 23.76 45.17 29.63
C THR A 30 24.87 44.12 29.64
N ALA A 31 24.56 42.94 30.18
CA ALA A 31 25.47 41.80 30.12
C ALA A 31 25.62 41.22 28.71
N MET A 32 24.70 41.50 27.76
CA MET A 32 24.85 41.07 26.36
C MET A 32 25.81 41.97 25.58
N ASP A 33 25.72 43.29 25.76
CA ASP A 33 26.63 44.26 25.12
C ASP A 33 28.10 43.95 25.45
N LEU A 34 28.37 43.63 26.73
CA LEU A 34 29.70 43.21 27.20
C LEU A 34 30.16 41.87 26.61
N ARG A 35 29.24 40.96 26.27
CA ARG A 35 29.57 39.68 25.62
C ARG A 35 29.69 39.79 24.10
N ASN A 36 29.28 40.91 23.48
CA ASN A 36 29.50 41.17 22.05
C ASN A 36 30.96 41.60 21.77
N LEU A 37 31.74 41.86 22.81
CA LEU A 37 33.14 42.29 22.75
C LEU A 37 34.09 41.08 22.59
N PHE A 38 34.47 40.77 21.36
CA PHE A 38 35.43 39.73 21.01
C PHE A 38 36.73 40.32 20.49
N PHE A 39 37.86 39.72 20.86
CA PHE A 39 39.19 40.05 20.37
C PHE A 39 39.93 38.75 20.03
N GLY A 40 40.60 38.71 18.89
CA GLY A 40 41.22 37.51 18.34
C GLY A 40 42.12 37.79 17.14
N ASN A 41 43.03 36.87 16.86
CA ASN A 41 43.87 36.89 15.67
C ASN A 41 43.31 36.04 14.51
N TYR A 42 42.15 35.42 14.72
CA TYR A 42 41.52 34.46 13.82
C TYR A 42 40.51 35.10 12.85
N ILE A 43 40.58 36.42 12.66
CA ILE A 43 39.62 37.21 11.85
C ILE A 43 39.84 36.98 10.35
N ASP A 44 41.09 36.80 9.94
CA ASP A 44 41.50 36.49 8.58
C ASP A 44 42.31 35.18 8.60
N PRO A 45 41.82 34.08 8.00
CA PRO A 45 42.53 32.81 7.96
C PRO A 45 43.87 32.86 7.23
N ASP A 46 43.99 33.69 6.18
CA ASP A 46 45.11 33.68 5.22
C ASP A 46 46.18 34.74 5.57
N ALA A 47 46.02 35.47 6.67
CA ALA A 47 46.92 36.55 7.06
C ALA A 47 48.21 36.05 7.75
N GLU A 48 49.36 36.29 7.11
CA GLU A 48 50.69 36.10 7.72
C GLU A 48 51.38 37.46 7.97
N PRO A 49 51.58 37.91 9.23
CA PRO A 49 51.15 37.29 10.49
C PRO A 49 49.69 37.60 10.86
N LYS A 50 49.03 36.66 11.54
CA LYS A 50 47.69 36.80 12.11
C LYS A 50 47.66 37.92 13.18
N ILE A 51 47.03 39.06 12.87
CA ILE A 51 46.97 40.25 13.74
C ILE A 51 45.87 40.08 14.80
N TYR A 52 46.20 40.24 16.08
CA TYR A 52 45.22 40.25 17.17
C TYR A 52 44.45 41.58 17.21
N ASP A 53 43.19 41.56 16.77
CA ASP A 53 42.34 42.75 16.67
C ASP A 53 40.90 42.45 17.15
N GLU A 54 40.04 43.46 17.09
CA GLU A 54 38.64 43.40 17.51
C GLU A 54 37.72 42.78 16.44
N VAL A 55 36.78 41.92 16.87
CA VAL A 55 35.80 41.31 15.98
C VAL A 55 34.51 42.14 15.93
N MET A 56 34.33 42.90 14.85
CA MET A 56 33.21 43.86 14.68
C MET A 56 31.81 43.23 14.55
N SER A 57 31.68 41.91 14.36
CA SER A 57 30.37 41.25 14.17
C SER A 57 30.37 39.78 14.57
N TYR A 58 29.48 39.41 15.49
CA TYR A 58 29.30 38.02 15.95
C TYR A 58 28.87 37.08 14.81
N ASN A 59 27.96 37.51 13.92
CA ASN A 59 27.47 36.64 12.83
C ASN A 59 28.56 36.30 11.80
N LYS A 60 29.57 37.17 11.63
CA LYS A 60 30.77 36.87 10.84
C LYS A 60 31.68 35.89 11.58
N LEU A 61 31.87 36.10 12.89
CA LEU A 61 32.66 35.22 13.75
C LEU A 61 32.12 33.77 13.78
N GLU A 62 30.82 33.61 13.87
CA GLU A 62 30.16 32.30 13.92
C GLU A 62 30.41 31.51 12.62
N LYS A 63 30.17 32.13 11.45
CA LYS A 63 30.50 31.55 10.14
C LYS A 63 31.98 31.17 10.01
N LEU A 64 32.87 32.01 10.55
CA LEU A 64 34.31 31.80 10.51
C LEU A 64 34.76 30.66 11.44
N MET A 65 34.14 30.52 12.61
CA MET A 65 34.38 29.38 13.52
C MET A 65 33.88 28.06 12.91
N HIS A 66 32.75 28.09 12.17
CA HIS A 66 32.30 26.93 11.39
C HIS A 66 33.28 26.56 10.26
N TYR A 67 33.90 27.55 9.60
CA TYR A 67 34.96 27.32 8.62
C TYR A 67 36.17 26.61 9.26
N TYR A 68 36.71 27.11 10.37
CA TYR A 68 37.83 26.46 11.08
C TYR A 68 37.49 25.05 11.60
N LEU A 69 36.25 24.81 12.02
CA LEU A 69 35.80 23.47 12.43
C LEU A 69 35.77 22.49 11.25
N LYS A 70 35.29 22.94 10.08
CA LYS A 70 35.28 22.15 8.85
C LYS A 70 36.70 21.86 8.36
N ASP A 71 37.59 22.85 8.43
CA ASP A 71 39.00 22.73 8.09
C ASP A 71 39.74 21.72 8.99
N TYR A 72 39.61 21.85 10.31
CA TYR A 72 40.14 20.87 11.27
C TYR A 72 39.65 19.44 10.96
N ASN A 73 38.36 19.28 10.64
CA ASN A 73 37.77 17.99 10.33
C ASN A 73 38.25 17.39 8.99
N ALA A 74 38.75 18.21 8.05
CA ALA A 74 39.34 17.75 6.81
C ALA A 74 40.77 17.21 7.00
N PHE A 75 41.55 17.79 7.91
CA PHE A 75 42.94 17.39 8.18
C PHE A 75 43.10 16.37 9.33
N SER A 76 42.12 16.24 10.23
CA SER A 76 42.24 15.41 11.44
C SER A 76 41.79 13.95 11.23
N ASN A 77 42.66 13.00 11.60
CA ASN A 77 42.31 11.58 11.76
C ASN A 77 41.30 11.31 12.90
N SER A 78 40.85 12.34 13.60
CA SER A 78 39.82 12.28 14.64
C SER A 78 38.95 13.53 14.53
N PRO A 79 37.99 13.56 13.59
CA PRO A 79 37.09 14.70 13.42
C PRO A 79 36.23 14.90 14.69
N MET A 80 35.82 16.14 14.92
CA MET A 80 34.95 16.53 16.01
C MET A 80 33.64 17.11 15.48
N ASP A 81 32.53 16.52 15.91
CA ASP A 81 31.20 17.11 15.74
C ASP A 81 30.93 18.06 16.92
N LEU A 82 31.33 19.32 16.75
CA LEU A 82 31.19 20.37 17.76
C LEU A 82 30.10 21.34 17.34
N VAL A 83 28.95 21.28 18.01
CA VAL A 83 27.91 22.31 17.88
C VAL A 83 28.48 23.65 18.38
N LEU A 84 28.69 24.58 17.46
CA LEU A 84 29.13 25.94 17.75
C LEU A 84 27.92 26.79 18.11
N PHE A 85 27.83 27.14 19.38
CA PHE A 85 26.92 28.15 19.91
C PHE A 85 27.73 29.20 20.65
N ARG A 86 27.14 30.37 20.92
CA ARG A 86 27.82 31.54 21.47
C ARG A 86 28.82 31.26 22.61
N PHE A 87 28.45 30.48 23.61
CA PHE A 87 29.39 30.13 24.70
C PHE A 87 30.56 29.26 24.24
N ALA A 88 30.35 28.32 23.31
CA ALA A 88 31.44 27.52 22.75
C ALA A 88 32.44 28.42 22.00
N ILE A 89 31.94 29.38 21.21
CA ILE A 89 32.77 30.39 20.53
C ILE A 89 33.50 31.27 21.55
N GLU A 90 32.82 31.78 22.58
CA GLU A 90 33.47 32.52 23.69
C GLU A 90 34.58 31.70 24.36
N HIS A 91 34.39 30.39 24.57
CA HIS A 91 35.41 29.52 25.16
C HIS A 91 36.60 29.28 24.20
N ILE A 92 36.35 29.06 22.91
CA ILE A 92 37.40 28.93 21.89
C ILE A 92 38.22 30.23 21.82
N SER A 93 37.56 31.39 21.73
CA SER A 93 38.20 32.71 21.73
C SER A 93 39.06 32.95 22.99
N ARG A 94 38.57 32.56 24.17
CA ARG A 94 39.33 32.69 25.43
C ARG A 94 40.57 31.78 25.45
N VAL A 95 40.46 30.54 24.99
CA VAL A 95 41.61 29.62 24.92
C VAL A 95 42.62 30.12 23.89
N SER A 96 42.17 30.48 22.68
CA SER A 96 43.02 31.03 21.62
C SER A 96 43.81 32.26 22.10
N ARG A 97 43.17 33.17 22.85
CA ARG A 97 43.84 34.31 23.48
C ARG A 97 44.95 33.90 24.47
N VAL A 98 44.74 32.86 25.28
CA VAL A 98 45.76 32.39 26.24
C VAL A 98 46.94 31.72 25.53
N LEU A 99 46.69 31.00 24.42
CA LEU A 99 47.75 30.41 23.60
C LEU A 99 48.65 31.45 22.94
N GLN A 100 48.19 32.69 22.77
CA GLN A 100 48.98 33.80 22.23
C GLN A 100 49.76 34.57 23.30
N MET A 101 49.50 34.33 24.59
CA MET A 101 50.24 34.96 25.67
C MET A 101 51.53 34.18 25.93
N PRO A 102 52.71 34.84 25.99
CA PRO A 102 53.94 34.15 26.35
C PRO A 102 53.81 33.56 27.76
N ARG A 103 54.16 32.28 27.92
CA ARG A 103 53.98 31.51 29.17
C ARG A 103 52.51 31.33 29.60
N GLY A 104 51.55 31.49 28.67
CA GLY A 104 50.12 31.39 28.93
C GLY A 104 49.65 29.94 29.11
N ASN A 105 49.24 29.58 30.33
CA ASN A 105 48.67 28.27 30.66
C ASN A 105 47.17 28.38 30.96
N VAL A 106 46.37 27.35 30.65
CA VAL A 106 44.91 27.40 30.78
C VAL A 106 44.35 26.25 31.63
N LEU A 107 43.55 26.60 32.65
CA LEU A 107 42.78 25.65 33.45
C LEU A 107 41.29 25.76 33.09
N MET A 108 40.76 24.73 32.45
CA MET A 108 39.38 24.61 32.01
C MET A 108 38.58 23.73 32.99
N VAL A 109 37.96 24.38 33.97
CA VAL A 109 37.02 23.71 34.90
C VAL A 109 35.64 23.60 34.27
N GLY A 110 35.02 22.42 34.33
CA GLY A 110 33.65 22.21 33.90
C GLY A 110 33.24 20.75 33.95
N MET A 111 31.94 20.46 33.91
CA MET A 111 31.42 19.09 33.97
C MET A 111 31.94 18.23 32.79
N GLY A 112 31.86 16.90 32.89
CA GLY A 112 32.04 16.02 31.72
C GLY A 112 31.07 16.41 30.59
N GLY A 113 31.52 16.34 29.33
CA GLY A 113 30.71 16.72 28.16
C GLY A 113 30.59 18.21 27.84
N SER A 114 31.15 19.11 28.66
CA SER A 114 31.10 20.58 28.46
C SER A 114 31.98 21.14 27.31
N GLY A 115 32.34 20.34 26.31
CA GLY A 115 33.13 20.78 25.13
C GLY A 115 34.60 21.14 25.37
N ARG A 116 35.06 21.32 26.61
CA ARG A 116 36.41 21.81 26.99
C ARG A 116 37.57 21.25 26.15
N ARG A 117 37.65 19.93 25.98
CA ARG A 117 38.70 19.29 25.15
C ARG A 117 38.59 19.72 23.68
N SER A 118 37.39 19.65 23.10
CA SER A 118 37.11 20.06 21.71
C SER A 118 37.41 21.54 21.48
N SER A 119 36.98 22.43 22.39
CA SER A 119 37.29 23.87 22.31
C SER A 119 38.79 24.15 22.34
N CYS A 120 39.56 23.44 23.18
CA CYS A 120 41.01 23.60 23.23
C CYS A 120 41.72 23.05 21.98
N ARG A 121 41.26 21.91 21.44
CA ARG A 121 41.77 21.36 20.18
C ARG A 121 41.55 22.31 19.00
N LEU A 122 40.34 22.84 18.85
CA LEU A 122 40.01 23.79 17.79
C LEU A 122 40.76 25.13 17.97
N ALA A 123 40.88 25.63 19.21
CA ALA A 123 41.67 26.83 19.49
C ALA A 123 43.17 26.66 19.20
N ALA A 124 43.74 25.46 19.42
CA ALA A 124 45.11 25.15 19.07
C ALA A 124 45.31 25.08 17.55
N HIS A 125 44.37 24.48 16.81
CA HIS A 125 44.36 24.46 15.35
C HIS A 125 44.31 25.88 14.75
N ILE A 126 43.37 26.72 15.22
CA ILE A 126 43.23 28.12 14.78
C ILE A 126 44.52 28.94 14.95
N ALA A 127 45.30 28.64 16.00
CA ALA A 127 46.56 29.30 16.34
C ALA A 127 47.81 28.58 15.78
N ASP A 128 47.65 27.60 14.88
CA ASP A 128 48.72 26.81 14.26
C ASP A 128 49.68 26.13 15.28
N CYS A 129 49.14 25.86 16.47
CA CYS A 129 49.87 25.29 17.59
C CYS A 129 49.83 23.75 17.55
N ARG A 130 50.97 23.11 17.80
CA ARG A 130 51.08 21.65 17.84
C ARG A 130 50.44 21.08 19.11
N LEU A 131 49.27 20.47 18.98
CA LEU A 131 48.59 19.79 20.09
C LEU A 131 49.25 18.44 20.43
N TRP A 132 49.51 18.21 21.70
CA TRP A 132 49.89 16.91 22.29
C TRP A 132 48.88 16.48 23.36
N THR A 133 48.60 15.17 23.42
CA THR A 133 47.81 14.56 24.50
C THR A 133 48.25 13.11 24.72
N VAL A 134 48.22 12.64 25.97
CA VAL A 134 48.74 11.33 26.39
C VAL A 134 47.66 10.25 26.33
N GLN A 135 48.01 9.05 25.84
CA GLN A 135 47.07 7.91 25.80
C GLN A 135 47.32 6.93 26.94
N VAL A 136 46.69 7.20 28.10
CA VAL A 136 46.82 6.34 29.29
C VAL A 136 46.03 5.05 29.10
N THR A 137 46.75 3.93 28.95
CA THR A 137 46.20 2.56 28.88
C THR A 137 46.30 1.87 30.26
N LYS A 138 45.73 0.66 30.40
CA LYS A 138 45.78 -0.10 31.68
C LYS A 138 47.20 -0.54 32.08
N THR A 139 48.12 -0.62 31.13
CA THR A 139 49.52 -1.00 31.35
C THR A 139 50.46 0.21 31.38
N TYR A 140 49.90 1.44 31.32
CA TYR A 140 50.68 2.67 31.29
C TYR A 140 51.36 2.91 32.64
N THR A 141 52.68 3.04 32.62
CA THR A 141 53.52 3.17 33.82
C THR A 141 53.97 4.62 34.03
N THR A 142 54.54 4.89 35.21
CA THR A 142 55.22 6.16 35.51
C THR A 142 56.47 6.39 34.65
N GLN A 143 57.04 5.34 34.03
CA GLN A 143 58.13 5.47 33.07
C GLN A 143 57.60 5.94 31.71
N ASP A 144 56.51 5.35 31.20
CA ASP A 144 55.86 5.78 29.96
C ASP A 144 55.43 7.26 30.04
N TRP A 145 54.92 7.67 31.20
CA TRP A 145 54.61 9.06 31.53
C TRP A 145 55.82 10.00 31.39
N ARG A 146 56.97 9.61 31.96
CA ARG A 146 58.20 10.40 31.87
C ARG A 146 58.73 10.45 30.43
N ASP A 147 58.64 9.35 29.69
CA ASP A 147 59.06 9.33 28.28
C ASP A 147 58.14 10.16 27.37
N ASP A 148 56.82 10.21 27.64
CA ASP A 148 55.91 11.11 26.92
C ASP A 148 56.11 12.59 27.29
N LEU A 149 56.29 12.92 28.57
CA LEU A 149 56.67 14.28 28.99
C LEU A 149 58.00 14.71 28.36
N LYS A 150 58.99 13.82 28.28
CA LYS A 150 60.27 14.08 27.60
C LYS A 150 60.03 14.45 26.12
N LYS A 151 59.21 13.69 25.39
CA LYS A 151 58.86 14.02 23.99
C LYS A 151 58.17 15.38 23.86
N ILE A 152 57.27 15.73 24.78
CA ILE A 152 56.54 17.02 24.78
C ILE A 152 57.50 18.19 25.02
N LEU A 153 58.39 18.10 26.02
CA LEU A 153 59.35 19.16 26.35
C LEU A 153 60.39 19.34 25.24
N LEU A 154 60.93 18.26 24.68
CA LEU A 154 61.81 18.32 23.50
C LEU A 154 61.08 18.91 22.28
N SER A 155 59.82 18.54 22.04
CA SER A 155 58.99 19.13 20.98
C SER A 155 58.78 20.63 21.18
N ALA A 156 58.55 21.10 22.40
CA ALA A 156 58.36 22.53 22.69
C ALA A 156 59.67 23.33 22.58
N GLY A 157 60.81 22.73 22.94
CA GLY A 157 62.12 23.37 22.81
C GLY A 157 62.62 23.45 21.36
N PHE A 158 62.53 22.36 20.59
CA PHE A 158 63.16 22.27 19.27
C PHE A 158 62.35 22.88 18.13
N ASN A 159 61.01 22.84 18.18
CA ASN A 159 60.19 23.38 17.10
C ASN A 159 60.09 24.91 17.19
N LEU A 160 59.79 25.57 16.06
CA LEU A 160 59.53 27.01 16.01
C LEU A 160 58.08 27.38 16.40
N ASN A 161 57.14 26.45 16.23
CA ASN A 161 55.72 26.63 16.56
C ASN A 161 55.42 26.27 18.02
N HIS A 162 54.49 27.02 18.60
CA HIS A 162 53.98 26.78 19.95
C HIS A 162 53.37 25.38 20.10
N THR A 163 53.58 24.77 21.26
CA THR A 163 53.14 23.41 21.59
C THR A 163 52.09 23.46 22.72
N VAL A 164 50.94 22.82 22.53
CA VAL A 164 49.85 22.77 23.53
C VAL A 164 49.76 21.37 24.12
N PHE A 165 50.04 21.23 25.41
CA PHE A 165 49.84 19.97 26.12
C PHE A 165 48.45 19.92 26.75
N LEU A 166 47.54 19.13 26.16
CA LEU A 166 46.17 18.93 26.65
C LEU A 166 46.08 17.69 27.55
N PHE A 167 45.87 17.92 28.85
CA PHE A 167 45.72 16.90 29.88
C PHE A 167 44.35 17.02 30.56
N SER A 168 43.65 15.90 30.72
CA SER A 168 42.29 15.83 31.29
C SER A 168 42.23 14.94 32.52
N ASP A 169 41.24 15.18 33.36
CA ASP A 169 40.96 14.38 34.57
C ASP A 169 40.96 12.86 34.33
N SER A 170 40.41 12.39 33.21
CA SER A 170 40.39 10.98 32.83
C SER A 170 41.76 10.34 32.59
N GLN A 171 42.81 11.15 32.39
CA GLN A 171 44.21 10.71 32.23
C GLN A 171 44.99 10.75 33.55
N ALA A 172 44.46 11.38 34.61
CA ALA A 172 45.11 11.50 35.91
C ALA A 172 44.85 10.26 36.78
N THR A 173 45.35 9.10 36.35
CA THR A 173 45.24 7.81 37.06
C THR A 173 46.15 7.72 38.28
N ASP A 174 47.25 8.47 38.27
CA ASP A 174 48.20 8.64 39.38
C ASP A 174 48.30 10.15 39.70
N GLU A 175 48.42 10.51 40.98
CA GLU A 175 48.61 11.89 41.42
C GLU A 175 50.03 12.39 41.07
N ALA A 176 51.01 11.49 40.97
CA ALA A 176 52.38 11.83 40.57
C ALA A 176 52.44 12.56 39.20
N TYR A 177 51.48 12.28 38.31
CA TYR A 177 51.37 12.97 37.02
C TYR A 177 51.02 14.46 37.20
N VAL A 178 50.19 14.78 38.19
CA VAL A 178 49.79 16.16 38.49
C VAL A 178 50.92 16.90 39.22
N GLU A 179 51.69 16.20 40.05
CA GLU A 179 52.93 16.73 40.66
C GLU A 179 54.01 17.04 39.61
N ASP A 180 54.26 16.14 38.66
CA ASP A 180 55.20 16.37 37.54
C ASP A 180 54.73 17.57 36.67
N ILE A 181 53.43 17.70 36.37
CA ILE A 181 52.89 18.89 35.68
C ILE A 181 53.15 20.16 36.47
N ASN A 182 52.97 20.14 37.80
CA ASN A 182 53.26 21.28 38.66
C ASN A 182 54.77 21.63 38.65
N GLY A 183 55.65 20.62 38.58
CA GLY A 183 57.09 20.81 38.36
C GLY A 183 57.38 21.58 37.07
N ILE A 184 56.77 21.16 35.95
CA ILE A 184 56.90 21.84 34.65
C ILE A 184 56.36 23.27 34.69
N LEU A 185 55.20 23.52 35.32
CA LEU A 185 54.60 24.85 35.43
C LEU A 185 55.48 25.84 36.21
N ASN A 186 56.16 25.38 37.26
CA ASN A 186 57.05 26.22 38.07
C ASN A 186 58.43 26.41 37.40
N CYS A 187 59.09 25.32 37.05
CA CYS A 187 60.51 25.28 36.68
C CYS A 187 60.76 25.20 35.17
N GLY A 188 59.80 24.70 34.39
CA GLY A 188 59.99 24.34 32.97
C GLY A 188 60.76 23.04 32.74
N ASP A 189 61.14 22.32 33.82
CA ASP A 189 61.96 21.11 33.79
C ASP A 189 61.51 20.11 34.88
N LEU A 190 61.94 18.86 34.77
CA LEU A 190 61.74 17.80 35.77
C LEU A 190 63.05 17.12 36.20
N PRO A 191 63.29 16.95 37.52
CA PRO A 191 64.47 16.24 38.01
C PRO A 191 64.58 14.82 37.44
N ASN A 192 65.79 14.49 36.97
CA ASN A 192 66.17 13.19 36.41
C ASN A 192 65.35 12.75 35.18
N LEU A 193 64.81 13.68 34.40
CA LEU A 193 64.09 13.37 33.16
C LEU A 193 65.02 13.01 31.98
N TYR A 194 66.12 13.77 31.82
CA TYR A 194 67.04 13.63 30.67
C TYR A 194 68.29 12.82 31.03
N GLN A 195 68.60 11.82 30.20
CA GLN A 195 69.85 11.07 30.26
C GLN A 195 71.01 11.87 29.62
N LEU A 196 72.24 11.38 29.72
CA LEU A 196 73.42 12.04 29.15
C LEU A 196 73.32 12.21 27.62
N GLU A 197 72.73 11.23 26.94
CA GLU A 197 72.47 11.24 25.50
C GLU A 197 71.42 12.29 25.12
N ASP A 198 70.30 12.36 25.86
CA ASP A 198 69.26 13.38 25.67
C ASP A 198 69.85 14.80 25.81
N LYS A 199 70.74 15.02 26.79
CA LYS A 199 71.40 16.32 27.00
C LYS A 199 72.32 16.70 25.85
N ALA A 200 73.05 15.75 25.27
CA ALA A 200 73.84 16.01 24.06
C ALA A 200 72.95 16.40 22.87
N ALA A 201 71.82 15.70 22.68
CA ALA A 201 70.85 16.02 21.62
C ALA A 201 70.18 17.39 21.83
N ILE A 202 69.90 17.80 23.08
CA ILE A 202 69.43 19.16 23.39
C ILE A 202 70.45 20.20 22.95
N MET A 203 71.73 20.03 23.29
CA MET A 203 72.80 20.97 22.95
C MET A 203 72.93 21.19 21.44
N GLU A 204 72.93 20.12 20.65
CA GLU A 204 73.07 20.20 19.19
C GLU A 204 71.85 20.89 18.54
N ASN A 205 70.64 20.43 18.87
CA ASN A 205 69.41 20.98 18.31
C ASN A 205 69.20 22.44 18.73
N MET A 206 69.46 22.80 19.99
CA MET A 206 69.32 24.18 20.47
C MET A 206 70.35 25.13 19.85
N THR A 207 71.55 24.65 19.50
CA THR A 207 72.52 25.44 18.72
C THR A 207 71.99 25.74 17.31
N SER A 208 71.26 24.80 16.70
CA SER A 208 70.58 25.02 15.40
C SER A 208 69.44 26.03 15.54
N VAL A 209 68.58 25.87 16.54
CA VAL A 209 67.44 26.76 16.82
C VAL A 209 67.87 28.18 17.19
N ALA A 210 68.96 28.34 17.97
CA ALA A 210 69.53 29.66 18.29
C ALA A 210 69.94 30.42 17.02
N LYS A 211 70.58 29.73 16.06
CA LYS A 211 70.95 30.29 14.75
C LYS A 211 69.72 30.69 13.92
N GLN A 212 68.68 29.85 13.88
CA GLN A 212 67.43 30.15 13.17
C GLN A 212 66.71 31.38 13.74
N LEU A 213 66.78 31.58 15.06
CA LEU A 213 66.16 32.72 15.76
C LEU A 213 67.05 33.97 15.82
N GLY A 214 68.27 33.93 15.26
CA GLY A 214 69.23 35.03 15.33
C GLY A 214 69.72 35.38 16.75
N LYS A 215 69.51 34.50 17.75
CA LYS A 215 69.99 34.71 19.13
C LYS A 215 71.42 34.19 19.27
N VAL A 216 72.33 35.07 19.69
CA VAL A 216 73.69 34.67 20.09
C VAL A 216 73.64 34.20 21.55
N VAL A 217 73.91 32.90 21.76
CA VAL A 217 73.99 32.26 23.08
C VAL A 217 75.38 31.66 23.19
N ASP A 218 76.03 31.81 24.35
CA ASP A 218 77.35 31.24 24.58
C ASP A 218 77.30 29.70 24.52
N PRO A 219 78.29 29.03 23.91
CA PRO A 219 78.28 27.57 23.69
C PRO A 219 78.50 26.75 24.97
N LEU A 220 78.38 27.36 26.15
CA LEU A 220 78.56 26.69 27.44
C LEU A 220 77.33 25.80 27.73
N PRO A 221 77.50 24.54 28.15
CA PRO A 221 76.37 23.63 28.36
C PRO A 221 75.30 24.09 29.35
N SER A 222 75.67 24.92 30.35
CA SER A 222 74.70 25.50 31.29
C SER A 222 73.81 26.57 30.66
N GLU A 223 74.38 27.47 29.85
CA GLU A 223 73.65 28.57 29.22
C GLU A 223 72.72 28.08 28.12
N MET A 224 73.19 27.12 27.30
CA MET A 224 72.35 26.48 26.28
C MET A 224 71.20 25.66 26.89
N TYR A 225 71.42 25.03 28.05
CA TYR A 225 70.34 24.35 28.78
C TYR A 225 69.37 25.35 29.43
N ALA A 226 69.86 26.46 29.99
CA ALA A 226 68.99 27.54 30.47
C ALA A 226 68.14 28.13 29.33
N PHE A 227 68.73 28.34 28.14
CA PHE A 227 68.04 28.77 26.94
C PHE A 227 66.98 27.76 26.46
N PHE A 228 67.26 26.46 26.56
CA PHE A 228 66.26 25.40 26.34
C PHE A 228 65.08 25.51 27.31
N ILE A 229 65.32 25.67 28.62
CA ILE A 229 64.26 25.80 29.62
C ILE A 229 63.43 27.07 29.43
N ASP A 230 64.06 28.23 29.19
CA ASP A 230 63.30 29.46 28.90
C ASP A 230 62.47 29.33 27.62
N ARG A 231 63.00 28.68 26.58
CA ARG A 231 62.27 28.40 25.34
C ARG A 231 61.09 27.45 25.58
N VAL A 232 61.28 26.37 26.34
CA VAL A 232 60.20 25.45 26.74
C VAL A 232 59.10 26.23 27.47
N ARG A 233 59.46 27.13 28.39
CA ARG A 233 58.46 27.96 29.12
C ARG A 233 57.75 28.98 28.23
N GLU A 234 58.40 29.49 27.19
CA GLU A 234 57.81 30.41 26.21
C GLU A 234 56.89 29.70 25.20
N GLN A 235 57.24 28.48 24.79
CA GLN A 235 56.59 27.74 23.69
C GLN A 235 55.60 26.66 24.15
N LEU A 236 55.70 26.17 25.40
CA LEU A 236 54.77 25.19 25.95
C LEU A 236 53.59 25.86 26.66
N HIS A 237 52.39 25.57 26.18
CA HIS A 237 51.13 25.94 26.82
C HIS A 237 50.49 24.69 27.43
N VAL A 238 50.39 24.64 28.75
CA VAL A 238 49.71 23.55 29.47
C VAL A 238 48.21 23.87 29.56
N ALA A 239 47.39 22.95 29.06
CA ALA A 239 45.94 23.03 29.01
C ALA A 239 45.30 21.92 29.85
N LEU A 240 44.83 22.26 31.05
CA LEU A 240 44.24 21.32 32.01
C LEU A 240 42.71 21.30 31.91
N ALA A 241 42.12 20.15 31.64
CA ALA A 241 40.67 19.96 31.53
C ALA A 241 40.15 19.08 32.67
N PHE A 242 39.93 19.67 33.86
CA PHE A 242 39.51 18.96 35.08
C PHE A 242 38.04 19.19 35.48
N SER A 243 37.32 18.13 35.83
CA SER A 243 35.92 18.16 36.28
C SER A 243 35.80 18.53 37.75
N PRO A 244 34.88 19.44 38.15
CA PRO A 244 34.68 19.84 39.54
C PRO A 244 34.00 18.75 40.41
N ILE A 245 33.76 17.56 39.87
CA ILE A 245 33.10 16.43 40.53
C ILE A 245 34.16 15.49 41.13
N GLY A 246 34.08 15.25 42.43
CA GLY A 246 35.00 14.39 43.18
C GLY A 246 35.69 15.14 44.32
N GLU A 247 36.22 14.40 45.30
CA GLU A 247 37.06 14.99 46.36
C GLU A 247 38.47 15.28 45.85
N SER A 248 39.03 14.41 44.99
CA SER A 248 40.33 14.64 44.33
C SER A 248 40.44 15.99 43.63
N PHE A 249 39.42 16.45 42.90
CA PHE A 249 39.41 17.81 42.34
C PHE A 249 39.46 18.88 43.43
N LYS A 250 38.71 18.73 44.52
CA LYS A 250 38.65 19.72 45.62
C LYS A 250 39.93 19.75 46.44
N GLU A 251 40.60 18.62 46.59
CA GLU A 251 41.93 18.49 47.18
C GLU A 251 42.99 19.13 46.26
N ARG A 252 42.89 18.89 44.94
CA ARG A 252 43.74 19.52 43.91
C ARG A 252 43.52 21.04 43.75
N ILE A 253 42.36 21.62 44.10
CA ILE A 253 42.01 23.03 43.78
C ILE A 253 41.59 23.94 44.95
N ARG A 254 40.88 23.45 45.97
CA ARG A 254 40.41 24.22 47.14
C ARG A 254 39.80 25.63 46.89
N MET A 255 39.24 25.91 45.69
CA MET A 255 38.47 27.13 45.34
C MET A 255 37.41 26.94 44.19
N TYR A 256 36.11 26.82 44.53
CA TYR A 256 34.89 27.24 43.73
C TYR A 256 34.57 26.57 42.34
N MET A 257 33.42 26.73 41.63
CA MET A 257 31.99 27.15 41.83
C MET A 257 31.05 26.50 40.73
N PRO A 258 29.69 26.57 40.77
CA PRO A 258 28.74 25.96 39.79
C PRO A 258 28.15 26.92 38.70
N TRP A 259 27.20 26.42 37.87
CA TRP A 259 26.62 27.08 36.66
C TRP A 259 25.59 28.22 36.94
N PRO A 260 25.46 29.22 36.03
CA PRO A 260 24.51 30.33 36.14
C PRO A 260 23.10 30.04 35.58
N VAL A 261 22.10 30.77 36.09
CA VAL A 261 20.67 30.60 35.79
C VAL A 261 20.31 30.87 34.32
N ASP A 262 20.86 31.94 33.72
CA ASP A 262 20.56 32.36 32.34
C ASP A 262 20.88 31.27 31.30
N ALA A 263 21.87 30.43 31.58
CA ALA A 263 22.28 29.34 30.70
C ALA A 263 21.28 28.16 30.74
N LEU A 264 20.59 27.95 31.86
CA LEU A 264 19.52 26.95 31.96
C LEU A 264 18.27 27.42 31.19
N GLN A 265 17.92 28.70 31.31
CA GLN A 265 16.77 29.29 30.64
C GLN A 265 16.88 29.16 29.11
N ARG A 266 17.99 29.60 28.50
CA ARG A 266 18.15 29.53 27.03
C ARG A 266 18.15 28.11 26.45
N VAL A 267 18.61 27.13 27.22
CA VAL A 267 18.54 25.72 26.80
C VAL A 267 17.09 25.21 26.86
N ALA A 268 16.28 25.67 27.83
CA ALA A 268 14.85 25.40 27.87
C ALA A 268 14.14 25.98 26.63
N GLU A 269 14.34 27.27 26.39
CA GLU A 269 13.72 28.04 25.30
C GLU A 269 13.97 27.37 23.94
N TYR A 270 15.24 27.06 23.62
CA TYR A 270 15.63 26.38 22.38
C TYR A 270 15.01 24.98 22.22
N PHE A 271 14.99 24.17 23.30
CA PHE A 271 14.41 22.83 23.22
C PHE A 271 12.90 22.86 23.06
N ILE A 272 12.20 23.78 23.73
CA ILE A 272 10.75 23.89 23.70
C ILE A 272 10.28 24.46 22.35
N SER A 273 10.90 25.52 21.82
CA SER A 273 10.57 26.03 20.48
C SER A 273 10.79 24.99 19.38
N SER A 274 11.81 24.13 19.51
CA SER A 274 12.09 23.06 18.54
C SER A 274 11.04 21.93 18.49
N MET A 275 9.96 22.02 19.28
CA MET A 275 8.90 21.00 19.36
C MET A 275 7.62 21.36 18.61
N ASN A 276 7.45 22.60 18.12
CA ASN A 276 6.26 23.07 17.38
C ASN A 276 4.93 22.64 18.04
N LEU A 277 4.74 22.97 19.32
CA LEU A 277 3.68 22.42 20.19
C LEU A 277 2.23 22.81 19.80
N HIS A 278 1.99 23.37 18.61
CA HIS A 278 0.71 23.99 18.22
C HIS A 278 0.27 23.75 16.75
N GLN A 279 0.89 22.83 16.01
CA GLN A 279 0.40 22.45 14.67
C GLN A 279 -0.45 21.16 14.72
N PRO A 280 -1.76 21.21 14.37
CA PRO A 280 -2.49 20.04 13.94
C PRO A 280 -1.90 19.51 12.63
N GLU A 281 -2.01 18.20 12.39
CA GLU A 281 -1.48 17.54 11.19
C GLU A 281 -2.14 18.09 9.90
N GLU A 282 -1.42 18.94 9.16
CA GLU A 282 -1.75 19.20 7.76
C GLU A 282 -1.09 18.14 6.87
N THR A 283 -1.96 17.25 6.38
CA THR A 283 -1.86 16.35 5.21
C THR A 283 -0.46 15.88 4.77
N GLU A 284 -0.20 14.57 4.93
CA GLU A 284 1.08 13.89 4.62
C GLU A 284 1.55 13.99 3.15
N GLU A 285 0.74 14.48 2.21
CA GLU A 285 1.12 14.62 0.78
C GLU A 285 2.19 15.68 0.51
N GLN A 286 2.38 16.68 1.40
CA GLN A 286 3.50 17.63 1.26
C GLN A 286 4.80 17.13 1.88
N VAL A 287 4.74 16.21 2.86
CA VAL A 287 5.91 15.75 3.63
C VAL A 287 6.86 14.92 2.76
N GLU A 288 6.35 14.10 1.83
CA GLU A 288 7.24 13.31 0.95
C GLU A 288 7.95 14.14 -0.13
N THR A 289 7.40 15.30 -0.51
CA THR A 289 8.07 16.28 -1.37
C THR A 289 9.04 17.18 -0.59
N ASP A 290 8.74 17.52 0.66
CA ASP A 290 9.60 18.37 1.51
C ASP A 290 10.80 17.61 2.08
N VAL A 291 10.69 16.31 2.37
CA VAL A 291 11.83 15.53 2.91
C VAL A 291 12.86 15.24 1.81
N LYS A 292 12.43 14.82 0.61
CA LYS A 292 13.35 14.57 -0.51
C LYS A 292 13.97 15.84 -1.08
N SER A 293 13.28 16.99 -1.01
CA SER A 293 13.86 18.27 -1.41
C SER A 293 14.80 18.86 -0.35
N ARG A 294 14.54 18.67 0.95
CA ARG A 294 15.46 19.14 2.02
C ARG A 294 16.79 18.40 2.06
N GLU A 295 16.82 17.07 1.88
CA GLU A 295 18.09 16.31 1.90
C GLU A 295 18.97 16.52 0.65
N SER A 296 18.42 17.12 -0.42
CA SER A 296 19.12 17.32 -1.70
C SER A 296 19.43 18.78 -2.05
N ALA A 297 18.98 19.76 -1.24
CA ALA A 297 19.01 21.19 -1.57
C ALA A 297 19.72 22.09 -0.53
N GLU A 298 20.67 21.55 0.26
CA GLU A 298 21.58 22.36 1.08
C GLU A 298 22.69 23.06 0.25
N SER A 299 22.71 22.86 -1.06
CA SER A 299 23.46 23.71 -1.99
C SER A 299 22.49 24.64 -2.72
N GLU A 300 22.76 25.94 -2.62
CA GLU A 300 22.10 27.02 -3.39
C GLU A 300 20.62 27.30 -3.10
N LYS A 301 20.35 27.98 -1.97
CA LYS A 301 19.37 29.07 -1.96
C LYS A 301 19.78 30.20 -1.03
N SER A 302 19.50 31.43 -1.49
CA SER A 302 20.08 32.68 -0.98
C SER A 302 19.44 33.15 0.33
N LEU A 303 20.29 33.78 1.14
CA LEU A 303 20.02 34.93 2.02
C LEU A 303 18.60 35.53 1.87
N GLU A 304 17.77 35.43 2.92
CA GLU A 304 17.17 36.54 3.69
C GLU A 304 16.18 36.01 4.74
N GLU A 305 15.78 36.87 5.69
CA GLU A 305 14.85 36.60 6.81
C GLU A 305 15.31 35.59 7.90
N VAL A 306 16.04 36.11 8.90
CA VAL A 306 16.11 35.50 10.23
C VAL A 306 14.84 35.86 10.99
N GLN A 307 13.91 34.90 11.13
CA GLN A 307 12.73 35.09 11.97
C GLN A 307 13.12 35.03 13.44
N GLU A 308 12.79 36.06 14.22
CA GLU A 308 12.88 35.99 15.68
C GLU A 308 11.98 34.87 16.19
N ILE A 309 12.50 34.02 17.08
CA ILE A 309 11.73 32.92 17.70
C ILE A 309 10.79 33.53 18.73
N ILE A 310 9.60 33.95 18.27
CA ILE A 310 8.52 34.41 19.13
C ILE A 310 7.88 33.17 19.78
N LEU A 311 8.31 32.87 21.01
CA LEU A 311 7.71 31.84 21.86
C LEU A 311 6.27 32.23 22.20
N SER A 312 5.34 31.29 22.07
CA SER A 312 3.96 31.46 22.55
C SER A 312 3.90 31.57 24.08
N ASP A 313 2.80 32.11 24.62
CA ASP A 313 2.59 32.25 26.07
C ASP A 313 2.75 30.90 26.80
N LEU A 314 2.21 29.82 26.22
CA LEU A 314 2.34 28.46 26.75
C LEU A 314 3.80 27.98 26.78
N GLU A 315 4.60 28.27 25.75
CA GLU A 315 6.01 27.87 25.71
C GLU A 315 6.84 28.61 26.75
N ASN A 316 6.54 29.90 26.99
CA ASN A 316 7.14 30.69 28.07
C ASN A 316 6.78 30.13 29.46
N GLU A 317 5.53 29.71 29.67
CA GLU A 317 5.11 29.03 30.91
C GLU A 317 5.83 27.67 31.09
N LEU A 318 5.93 26.87 30.03
CA LEU A 318 6.64 25.58 30.06
C LEU A 318 8.12 25.74 30.40
N VAL A 319 8.79 26.77 29.87
CA VAL A 319 10.18 27.13 30.26
C VAL A 319 10.27 27.36 31.77
N GLN A 320 9.33 28.11 32.37
CA GLN A 320 9.33 28.35 33.81
C GLN A 320 9.09 27.08 34.63
N VAL A 321 8.17 26.20 34.20
CA VAL A 321 7.91 24.91 34.88
C VAL A 321 9.15 24.00 34.82
N VAL A 322 9.79 23.91 33.66
CA VAL A 322 11.05 23.18 33.43
C VAL A 322 12.18 23.69 34.33
N MET A 323 12.32 25.02 34.47
CA MET A 323 13.28 25.63 35.40
C MET A 323 12.91 25.37 36.87
N HIS A 324 11.62 25.38 37.20
CA HIS A 324 11.14 25.07 38.55
C HIS A 324 11.49 23.63 38.95
N PHE A 325 11.30 22.65 38.07
CA PHE A 325 11.69 21.25 38.32
C PHE A 325 13.18 21.11 38.65
N ASN A 326 14.06 21.79 37.91
CA ASN A 326 15.49 21.72 38.19
C ASN A 326 15.84 22.32 39.56
N ARG A 327 15.28 23.49 39.89
CA ARG A 327 15.49 24.17 41.20
C ARG A 327 14.92 23.35 42.37
N SER A 328 13.73 22.79 42.22
CA SER A 328 13.07 22.00 43.28
C SER A 328 13.80 20.69 43.55
N VAL A 329 14.32 20.02 42.51
CA VAL A 329 15.12 18.79 42.65
C VAL A 329 16.50 19.08 43.27
N VAL A 330 17.11 20.24 43.03
CA VAL A 330 18.33 20.66 43.75
C VAL A 330 18.04 20.80 45.25
N ALA A 331 17.00 21.55 45.63
CA ALA A 331 16.61 21.72 47.03
C ALA A 331 16.21 20.38 47.70
N ALA A 332 15.49 19.50 46.98
CA ALA A 332 15.15 18.17 47.46
C ALA A 332 16.38 17.27 47.64
N SER A 333 17.39 17.40 46.78
CA SER A 333 18.67 16.68 46.89
C SER A 333 19.46 17.11 48.12
N GLU A 334 19.48 18.41 48.43
CA GLU A 334 20.10 18.93 49.66
C GLU A 334 19.37 18.44 50.91
N LYS A 335 18.03 18.51 50.92
CA LYS A 335 17.20 17.99 52.01
C LYS A 335 17.43 16.48 52.23
N CYS A 336 17.42 15.69 51.16
CA CYS A 336 17.69 14.25 51.22
C CYS A 336 19.10 13.93 51.75
N TYR A 337 20.10 14.76 51.40
CA TYR A 337 21.44 14.64 51.97
C TYR A 337 21.44 14.94 53.49
N THR A 338 20.72 15.95 53.96
CA THR A 338 20.63 16.24 55.40
C THR A 338 19.86 15.18 56.21
N GLU A 339 18.83 14.56 55.62
CA GLU A 339 17.96 13.59 56.32
C GLU A 339 18.49 12.15 56.25
N LEU A 340 19.03 11.74 55.10
CA LEU A 340 19.41 10.34 54.83
C LEU A 340 20.93 10.14 54.65
N SER A 341 21.73 11.21 54.67
CA SER A 341 23.17 11.19 54.32
C SER A 341 23.50 10.59 52.95
N ARG A 342 22.50 10.56 52.03
CA ARG A 342 22.65 10.08 50.65
C ARG A 342 22.75 11.28 49.71
N ARG A 343 23.77 11.32 48.85
CA ARG A 343 24.03 12.47 47.98
C ARG A 343 23.60 12.21 46.54
N ASN A 344 22.67 13.02 46.05
CA ASN A 344 22.31 13.10 44.63
C ASN A 344 23.04 14.28 43.97
N TYR A 345 23.33 14.17 42.67
CA TYR A 345 23.96 15.21 41.88
C TYR A 345 23.06 15.60 40.70
N VAL A 346 22.42 16.77 40.80
CA VAL A 346 21.69 17.37 39.68
C VAL A 346 22.70 17.93 38.70
N THR A 347 22.70 17.44 37.46
CA THR A 347 23.65 17.86 36.41
C THR A 347 22.92 18.45 35.20
N PRO A 348 23.57 19.31 34.40
CA PRO A 348 23.03 19.75 33.11
C PRO A 348 22.68 18.58 32.19
N SER A 349 23.39 17.45 32.29
CA SER A 349 23.08 16.22 31.54
C SER A 349 21.75 15.59 31.95
N SER A 350 21.40 15.60 33.24
CA SER A 350 20.08 15.13 33.71
C SER A 350 18.95 16.07 33.27
N TYR A 351 19.24 17.37 33.17
CA TYR A 351 18.30 18.37 32.64
C TYR A 351 18.06 18.19 31.12
N LEU A 352 19.12 17.98 30.33
CA LEU A 352 19.00 17.62 28.92
C LEU A 352 18.30 16.27 28.70
N GLU A 353 18.49 15.30 29.61
CA GLU A 353 17.74 14.04 29.54
C GLU A 353 16.23 14.25 29.76
N MET A 354 15.83 15.08 30.74
CA MET A 354 14.42 15.43 30.94
C MET A 354 13.81 16.03 29.66
N LEU A 355 14.51 16.96 29.00
CA LEU A 355 14.04 17.59 27.75
C LEU A 355 13.97 16.59 26.58
N LYS A 356 14.94 15.66 26.48
CA LYS A 356 14.92 14.58 25.48
C LYS A 356 13.81 13.55 25.76
N ALA A 357 13.56 13.23 27.02
CA ALA A 357 12.47 12.35 27.45
C ALA A 357 11.12 12.99 27.14
N PHE A 358 10.93 14.27 27.49
CA PHE A 358 9.76 15.06 27.12
C PHE A 358 9.47 15.02 25.62
N ARG A 359 10.48 15.30 24.76
CA ARG A 359 10.35 15.20 23.28
C ARG A 359 9.87 13.83 22.82
N SER A 360 10.56 12.77 23.28
CA SER A 360 10.31 11.38 22.89
C SER A 360 8.92 10.89 23.32
N PHE A 361 8.56 11.19 24.57
CA PHE A 361 7.27 10.81 25.13
C PHE A 361 6.13 11.60 24.50
N TYR A 362 6.32 12.89 24.17
CA TYR A 362 5.29 13.73 23.57
C TYR A 362 4.92 13.19 22.20
N LYS A 363 5.92 13.00 21.31
CA LYS A 363 5.70 12.38 19.99
C LYS A 363 4.99 11.03 20.10
N ARG A 364 5.52 10.10 20.90
CA ARG A 364 4.96 8.75 21.06
C ARG A 364 3.52 8.76 21.61
N LYS A 365 3.21 9.62 22.58
CA LYS A 365 1.87 9.69 23.18
C LYS A 365 0.87 10.45 22.31
N LEU A 366 1.33 11.46 21.56
CA LEU A 366 0.51 12.14 20.56
C LEU A 366 0.08 11.16 19.47
N GLU A 367 1.04 10.44 18.86
CA GLU A 367 0.77 9.37 17.87
C GLU A 367 -0.20 8.30 18.41
N GLU A 368 -0.03 7.86 19.66
CA GLU A 368 -0.92 6.86 20.30
C GLU A 368 -2.35 7.38 20.48
N ILE A 369 -2.53 8.61 20.97
CA ILE A 369 -3.85 9.21 21.22
C ILE A 369 -4.52 9.61 19.90
N THR A 370 -3.79 10.22 18.96
CA THR A 370 -4.24 10.54 17.60
C THR A 370 -4.75 9.29 16.90
N ARG A 371 -3.95 8.23 16.83
CA ARG A 371 -4.36 6.98 16.16
C ARG A 371 -5.58 6.32 16.80
N LEU A 372 -5.77 6.44 18.12
CA LEU A 372 -6.97 5.96 18.82
C LEU A 372 -8.19 6.84 18.52
N ARG A 373 -8.04 8.17 18.55
CA ARG A 373 -9.07 9.15 18.16
C ARG A 373 -9.55 8.87 16.74
N ASP A 374 -8.61 8.73 15.80
CA ASP A 374 -8.90 8.59 14.37
C ASP A 374 -9.59 7.27 14.06
N ARG A 375 -9.24 6.20 14.79
CA ARG A 375 -9.97 4.93 14.74
C ARG A 375 -11.43 5.08 15.17
N TYR A 376 -11.72 5.87 16.20
CA TYR A 376 -13.09 6.11 16.65
C TYR A 376 -13.84 7.06 15.71
N THR A 377 -13.23 8.14 15.22
CA THR A 377 -13.88 9.08 14.28
C THR A 377 -14.16 8.42 12.94
N THR A 378 -13.19 7.70 12.35
CA THR A 378 -13.43 6.89 11.12
C THR A 378 -14.53 5.85 11.37
N GLY A 379 -14.58 5.24 12.56
CA GLY A 379 -15.66 4.33 12.95
C GLY A 379 -17.04 5.01 12.95
N LEU A 380 -17.13 6.22 13.50
CA LEU A 380 -18.35 7.03 13.50
C LEU A 380 -18.75 7.47 12.08
N GLU A 381 -17.81 7.93 11.26
CA GLU A 381 -18.04 8.28 9.85
C GLU A 381 -18.61 7.10 9.05
N LYS A 382 -18.12 5.88 9.27
CA LYS A 382 -18.69 4.68 8.62
C LYS A 382 -20.09 4.34 9.13
N LEU A 383 -20.41 4.60 10.41
CA LEU A 383 -21.77 4.46 10.93
C LEU A 383 -22.71 5.54 10.36
N ASP A 384 -22.26 6.79 10.24
CA ASP A 384 -23.04 7.88 9.65
C ASP A 384 -23.27 7.68 8.15
N PHE A 385 -22.25 7.21 7.41
CA PHE A 385 -22.39 6.80 6.02
C PHE A 385 -23.39 5.65 5.84
N ALA A 386 -23.33 4.62 6.70
CA ALA A 386 -24.28 3.52 6.68
C ALA A 386 -25.71 3.99 7.01
N ALA A 387 -25.87 4.92 7.97
CA ALA A 387 -27.16 5.53 8.28
C ALA A 387 -27.72 6.36 7.11
N ALA A 388 -26.86 7.11 6.40
CA ALA A 388 -27.24 7.85 5.20
C ALA A 388 -27.71 6.93 4.07
N GLN A 389 -27.00 5.83 3.79
CA GLN A 389 -27.42 4.82 2.82
C GLN A 389 -28.76 4.16 3.18
N VAL A 390 -29.02 3.93 4.47
CA VAL A 390 -30.32 3.43 4.93
C VAL A 390 -31.42 4.46 4.69
N GLY A 391 -31.17 5.76 4.93
CA GLY A 391 -32.11 6.83 4.61
C GLY A 391 -32.42 6.94 3.12
N GLU A 392 -31.41 6.85 2.26
CA GLU A 392 -31.59 6.82 0.79
C GLU A 392 -32.40 5.59 0.35
N MET A 393 -32.10 4.41 0.91
CA MET A 393 -32.83 3.17 0.63
C MET A 393 -34.30 3.23 1.12
N GLN A 394 -34.59 3.91 2.23
CA GLN A 394 -35.96 4.21 2.67
C GLN A 394 -36.69 5.12 1.66
N ALA A 395 -36.05 6.20 1.21
CA ALA A 395 -36.63 7.11 0.24
C ALA A 395 -36.95 6.41 -1.10
N ASN A 396 -36.03 5.60 -1.61
CA ASN A 396 -36.22 4.80 -2.83
C ASN A 396 -37.39 3.82 -2.67
N LEU A 397 -37.55 3.18 -1.51
CA LEU A 397 -38.68 2.30 -1.24
C LEU A 397 -40.02 3.05 -1.26
N TYR A 398 -40.09 4.22 -0.63
CA TYR A 398 -41.28 5.09 -0.68
C TYR A 398 -41.64 5.53 -2.11
N GLU A 399 -40.66 5.69 -3.01
CA GLU A 399 -40.91 6.03 -4.42
C GLU A 399 -41.35 4.83 -5.27
N LEU A 400 -40.88 3.62 -4.95
CA LEU A 400 -41.21 2.39 -5.71
C LEU A 400 -42.59 1.82 -5.35
N GLN A 401 -43.02 1.89 -4.09
CA GLN A 401 -44.35 1.43 -3.65
C GLN A 401 -45.53 1.94 -4.51
N PRO A 402 -45.68 3.24 -4.81
CA PRO A 402 -46.78 3.72 -5.65
C PRO A 402 -46.67 3.26 -7.11
N LYS A 403 -45.44 3.10 -7.64
CA LYS A 403 -45.22 2.60 -9.02
C LYS A 403 -45.68 1.15 -9.16
N LEU A 404 -45.36 0.29 -8.18
CA LEU A 404 -45.87 -1.09 -8.15
C LEU A 404 -47.39 -1.14 -8.10
N LYS A 405 -48.02 -0.28 -7.29
CA LYS A 405 -49.50 -0.24 -7.19
C LYS A 405 -50.15 0.08 -8.54
N VAL A 406 -49.70 1.13 -9.23
CA VAL A 406 -50.19 1.50 -10.57
C VAL A 406 -49.99 0.36 -11.57
N LEU A 407 -48.80 -0.25 -11.59
CA LEU A 407 -48.50 -1.34 -12.52
C LEU A 407 -49.30 -2.62 -12.22
N SER A 408 -49.62 -2.89 -10.95
CA SER A 408 -50.51 -3.99 -10.57
C SER A 408 -51.93 -3.75 -11.08
N GLU A 409 -52.48 -2.55 -10.89
CA GLU A 409 -53.80 -2.17 -11.41
C GLU A 409 -53.86 -2.21 -12.96
N GLU A 410 -52.78 -1.82 -13.66
CA GLU A 410 -52.67 -2.00 -15.12
C GLU A 410 -52.67 -3.47 -15.52
N THR A 411 -51.87 -4.31 -14.85
CA THR A 411 -51.72 -5.73 -15.18
C THR A 411 -53.03 -6.50 -14.99
N GLU A 412 -53.77 -6.18 -13.92
CA GLU A 412 -55.08 -6.77 -13.62
C GLU A 412 -56.15 -6.37 -14.65
N ARG A 413 -56.16 -5.11 -15.13
CA ARG A 413 -57.03 -4.68 -16.23
C ARG A 413 -56.71 -5.39 -17.56
N ILE A 414 -55.43 -5.66 -17.84
CA ILE A 414 -55.03 -6.39 -19.06
C ILE A 414 -55.47 -7.86 -18.97
N MET A 415 -55.34 -8.51 -17.81
CA MET A 415 -55.81 -9.88 -17.58
C MET A 415 -57.30 -10.04 -17.92
N VAL A 416 -58.16 -9.17 -17.39
CA VAL A 416 -59.62 -9.20 -17.65
C VAL A 416 -59.95 -9.03 -19.15
N ASN A 417 -59.17 -8.21 -19.88
CA ASN A 417 -59.34 -8.08 -21.33
C ASN A 417 -58.92 -9.35 -22.08
N ILE A 418 -57.83 -10.02 -21.68
CA ILE A 418 -57.37 -11.28 -22.26
C ILE A 418 -58.40 -12.39 -22.05
N GLU A 419 -58.95 -12.52 -20.84
CA GLU A 419 -59.99 -13.53 -20.56
C GLU A 419 -61.21 -13.35 -21.49
N ARG A 420 -61.66 -12.10 -21.68
CA ARG A 420 -62.76 -11.78 -22.58
C ARG A 420 -62.43 -12.11 -24.04
N GLU A 421 -61.30 -11.66 -24.57
CA GLU A 421 -60.92 -11.89 -25.96
C GLU A 421 -60.61 -13.38 -26.24
N THR A 422 -60.11 -14.12 -25.25
CA THR A 422 -59.90 -15.58 -25.35
C THR A 422 -61.22 -16.33 -25.44
N ALA A 423 -62.22 -15.95 -24.64
CA ALA A 423 -63.56 -16.54 -24.73
C ALA A 423 -64.28 -16.24 -26.06
N GLU A 424 -63.95 -15.14 -26.73
CA GLU A 424 -64.43 -14.83 -28.09
C GLU A 424 -63.66 -15.61 -29.17
N ALA A 425 -62.35 -15.78 -29.01
CA ALA A 425 -61.50 -16.52 -29.93
C ALA A 425 -61.86 -18.03 -29.98
N GLU A 426 -62.01 -18.69 -28.83
CA GLU A 426 -62.35 -20.13 -28.79
C GLU A 426 -63.73 -20.41 -29.41
N LYS A 427 -64.74 -19.55 -29.21
CA LYS A 427 -66.05 -19.68 -29.89
C LYS A 427 -65.94 -19.64 -31.41
N LYS A 428 -65.08 -18.78 -31.97
CA LYS A 428 -64.87 -18.72 -33.42
C LYS A 428 -64.04 -19.89 -33.93
N LYS A 429 -63.08 -20.37 -33.16
CA LYS A 429 -62.24 -21.54 -33.46
C LYS A 429 -63.06 -22.82 -33.53
N GLU A 430 -64.04 -23.01 -32.64
CA GLU A 430 -64.99 -24.13 -32.68
C GLU A 430 -65.80 -24.15 -33.99
N ILE A 431 -66.31 -22.98 -34.42
CA ILE A 431 -67.02 -22.84 -35.70
C ILE A 431 -66.12 -23.20 -36.89
N VAL A 432 -64.89 -22.66 -36.93
CA VAL A 432 -63.93 -22.97 -38.02
C VAL A 432 -63.55 -24.46 -38.04
N GLY A 433 -63.41 -25.10 -36.87
CA GLY A 433 -63.14 -26.54 -36.79
C GLY A 433 -64.28 -27.41 -37.35
N ALA A 434 -65.54 -27.00 -37.13
CA ALA A 434 -66.70 -27.68 -37.70
C ALA A 434 -66.79 -27.49 -39.23
N ASP A 435 -66.55 -26.27 -39.73
CA ASP A 435 -66.49 -25.99 -41.18
C ASP A 435 -65.33 -26.75 -41.86
N GLU A 436 -64.19 -26.90 -41.18
CA GLU A 436 -63.01 -27.61 -41.69
C GLU A 436 -63.24 -29.12 -41.80
N ALA A 437 -63.93 -29.72 -40.84
CA ALA A 437 -64.33 -31.13 -40.92
C ALA A 437 -65.23 -31.39 -42.15
N ALA A 438 -66.24 -30.54 -42.37
CA ALA A 438 -67.14 -30.65 -43.51
C ALA A 438 -66.42 -30.46 -44.87
N ALA A 439 -65.46 -29.52 -44.95
CA ALA A 439 -64.66 -29.33 -46.15
C ALA A 439 -63.72 -30.52 -46.44
N ASN A 440 -63.15 -31.15 -45.41
CA ASN A 440 -62.32 -32.34 -45.57
C ASN A 440 -63.13 -33.58 -46.00
N GLU A 441 -64.37 -33.72 -45.52
CA GLU A 441 -65.28 -34.79 -45.98
C GLU A 441 -65.64 -34.63 -47.47
N ALA A 442 -65.98 -33.40 -47.89
CA ALA A 442 -66.19 -33.08 -49.31
C ALA A 442 -64.93 -33.33 -50.17
N ALA A 443 -63.74 -33.05 -49.63
CA ALA A 443 -62.48 -33.32 -50.32
C ALA A 443 -62.19 -34.82 -50.51
N ALA A 444 -62.45 -35.63 -49.48
CA ALA A 444 -62.33 -37.08 -49.59
C ALA A 444 -63.31 -37.66 -50.64
N ALA A 445 -64.55 -37.15 -50.69
CA ALA A 445 -65.55 -37.57 -51.66
C ALA A 445 -65.15 -37.22 -53.10
N ALA A 446 -64.68 -36.00 -53.36
CA ALA A 446 -64.24 -35.57 -54.68
C ALA A 446 -63.00 -36.37 -55.17
N GLN A 447 -62.04 -36.63 -54.28
CA GLN A 447 -60.84 -37.41 -54.63
C GLN A 447 -61.18 -38.88 -54.94
N ALA A 448 -62.06 -39.52 -54.16
CA ALA A 448 -62.48 -40.90 -54.42
C ALA A 448 -63.15 -41.05 -55.80
N ILE A 449 -64.00 -40.10 -56.21
CA ILE A 449 -64.64 -40.09 -57.53
C ILE A 449 -63.58 -39.91 -58.65
N LYS A 450 -62.50 -39.16 -58.38
CA LYS A 450 -61.41 -38.93 -59.32
C LYS A 450 -60.58 -40.18 -59.58
N ASP A 451 -60.14 -40.84 -58.53
CA ASP A 451 -59.31 -42.06 -58.61
C ASP A 451 -60.07 -43.16 -59.39
N ASP A 452 -61.38 -43.29 -59.13
CA ASP A 452 -62.30 -44.18 -59.86
C ASP A 452 -62.52 -43.82 -61.34
N CYS A 453 -62.33 -42.56 -61.74
CA CYS A 453 -62.39 -42.14 -63.15
C CYS A 453 -61.11 -42.49 -63.91
N GLU A 454 -59.96 -42.26 -63.27
CA GLU A 454 -58.64 -42.45 -63.87
C GLU A 454 -58.32 -43.93 -64.05
N SER A 455 -58.73 -44.80 -63.11
CA SER A 455 -58.62 -46.26 -63.24
C SER A 455 -59.37 -46.81 -64.46
N ASP A 456 -60.65 -46.47 -64.64
CA ASP A 456 -61.48 -46.98 -65.75
C ASP A 456 -60.95 -46.53 -67.13
N LEU A 457 -60.37 -45.32 -67.22
CA LEU A 457 -59.78 -44.79 -68.46
C LEU A 457 -58.53 -45.55 -68.89
N ALA A 458 -57.73 -46.04 -67.94
CA ALA A 458 -56.46 -46.72 -68.20
C ALA A 458 -56.62 -48.04 -68.97
N GLU A 459 -57.79 -48.69 -68.92
CA GLU A 459 -58.03 -49.96 -69.63
C GLU A 459 -58.20 -49.81 -71.15
N ALA A 460 -58.80 -48.70 -71.61
CA ALA A 460 -59.15 -48.52 -73.03
C ALA A 460 -58.07 -47.83 -73.87
N ILE A 461 -57.27 -46.96 -73.27
CA ILE A 461 -56.26 -46.15 -73.98
C ILE A 461 -55.21 -47.04 -74.69
N PRO A 462 -54.60 -48.06 -74.05
CA PRO A 462 -53.57 -48.89 -74.69
C PRO A 462 -54.07 -49.66 -75.92
N ALA A 463 -55.33 -50.10 -75.90
CA ALA A 463 -55.95 -50.81 -77.01
C ALA A 463 -56.20 -49.88 -78.22
N LEU A 464 -56.59 -48.62 -77.96
CA LEU A 464 -56.77 -47.60 -78.99
C LEU A 464 -55.43 -47.19 -79.63
N GLU A 465 -54.41 -46.94 -78.80
CA GLU A 465 -53.07 -46.54 -79.27
C GLU A 465 -52.42 -47.63 -80.12
N ALA A 466 -52.44 -48.89 -79.67
CA ALA A 466 -51.92 -50.03 -80.43
C ALA A 466 -52.60 -50.21 -81.81
N ALA A 467 -53.87 -49.81 -81.94
CA ALA A 467 -54.59 -49.83 -83.20
C ALA A 467 -54.28 -48.64 -84.11
N LEU A 468 -54.07 -47.44 -83.55
CA LEU A 468 -53.61 -46.27 -84.32
C LEU A 468 -52.20 -46.49 -84.86
N ASP A 469 -51.32 -47.13 -84.08
CA ASP A 469 -49.99 -47.54 -84.53
C ASP A 469 -50.04 -48.61 -85.62
N ALA A 470 -50.95 -49.59 -85.50
CA ALA A 470 -51.18 -50.55 -86.58
C ALA A 470 -51.59 -49.86 -87.89
N LEU A 471 -52.40 -48.79 -87.85
CA LEU A 471 -52.72 -47.97 -89.02
C LEU A 471 -51.54 -47.12 -89.51
N ASN A 472 -50.65 -46.65 -88.63
CA ASN A 472 -49.45 -45.89 -88.99
C ASN A 472 -48.46 -46.70 -89.85
N THR A 473 -48.46 -48.03 -89.75
CA THR A 473 -47.56 -48.90 -90.54
C THR A 473 -47.99 -49.11 -92.00
N LEU A 474 -49.22 -48.72 -92.38
CA LEU A 474 -49.78 -48.93 -93.72
C LEU A 474 -49.20 -47.95 -94.74
N LYS A 475 -48.59 -48.44 -95.82
CA LYS A 475 -48.07 -47.59 -96.91
C LYS A 475 -49.08 -47.51 -98.06
N PRO A 476 -49.10 -46.40 -98.85
CA PRO A 476 -49.94 -46.29 -100.05
C PRO A 476 -49.73 -47.43 -101.07
N ALA A 477 -48.55 -48.04 -101.09
CA ALA A 477 -48.27 -49.22 -101.93
C ALA A 477 -49.13 -50.44 -101.54
N ASP A 478 -49.33 -50.68 -100.24
CA ASP A 478 -50.07 -51.84 -99.73
C ASP A 478 -51.57 -51.72 -100.07
N ILE A 479 -52.08 -50.49 -100.12
CA ILE A 479 -53.43 -50.13 -100.56
C ILE A 479 -53.62 -50.44 -102.07
N ILE A 480 -52.61 -50.17 -102.90
CA ILE A 480 -52.63 -50.47 -104.33
C ILE A 480 -52.66 -52.00 -104.58
N ILE A 481 -51.97 -52.79 -103.76
CA ILE A 481 -52.00 -54.26 -103.84
C ILE A 481 -53.44 -54.76 -103.69
N VAL A 482 -54.16 -54.35 -102.64
CA VAL A 482 -55.56 -54.75 -102.40
C VAL A 482 -56.48 -54.32 -103.54
N LYS A 483 -56.26 -53.13 -104.12
CA LYS A 483 -57.01 -52.62 -105.29
C LYS A 483 -56.77 -53.42 -106.59
N SER A 484 -55.61 -54.06 -106.73
CA SER A 484 -55.25 -54.82 -107.94
C SER A 484 -55.87 -56.23 -108.02
N MET A 485 -56.46 -56.73 -106.93
CA MET A 485 -56.98 -58.09 -106.83
C MET A 485 -58.29 -58.26 -107.63
N LYS A 486 -58.24 -59.01 -108.74
CA LYS A 486 -59.42 -59.33 -109.56
C LYS A 486 -60.42 -60.29 -108.87
N SER A 487 -59.95 -61.09 -107.91
CA SER A 487 -60.78 -61.94 -107.03
C SER A 487 -60.11 -62.01 -105.66
N PRO A 488 -60.64 -61.35 -104.61
CA PRO A 488 -59.99 -61.28 -103.30
C PRO A 488 -60.28 -62.50 -102.42
N PRO A 489 -59.39 -62.84 -101.46
CA PRO A 489 -59.69 -63.79 -100.39
C PRO A 489 -60.87 -63.33 -99.53
N TYR A 490 -61.64 -64.29 -98.99
CA TYR A 490 -62.82 -64.04 -98.15
C TYR A 490 -62.53 -63.12 -96.95
N SER A 491 -61.41 -63.33 -96.26
CA SER A 491 -60.96 -62.53 -95.11
C SER A 491 -60.72 -61.05 -95.44
N VAL A 492 -60.16 -60.76 -96.63
CA VAL A 492 -59.93 -59.39 -97.12
C VAL A 492 -61.26 -58.69 -97.41
N LYS A 493 -62.22 -59.41 -98.01
CA LYS A 493 -63.58 -58.89 -98.25
C LYS A 493 -64.28 -58.54 -96.93
N LEU A 494 -64.20 -59.43 -95.94
CA LEU A 494 -64.87 -59.27 -94.64
C LEU A 494 -64.30 -58.10 -93.82
N THR A 495 -62.98 -57.85 -93.90
CA THR A 495 -62.33 -56.71 -93.24
C THR A 495 -62.74 -55.37 -93.86
N LEU A 496 -62.74 -55.28 -95.19
CA LEU A 496 -63.18 -54.07 -95.87
C LEU A 496 -64.68 -53.82 -95.71
N GLU A 497 -65.49 -54.87 -95.61
CA GLU A 497 -66.91 -54.77 -95.26
C GLU A 497 -67.13 -54.27 -93.82
N ALA A 498 -66.37 -54.76 -92.84
CA ALA A 498 -66.43 -54.28 -91.46
C ALA A 498 -66.11 -52.77 -91.35
N VAL A 499 -65.08 -52.29 -92.06
CA VAL A 499 -64.75 -50.86 -92.12
C VAL A 499 -65.83 -50.04 -92.85
N CYS A 500 -66.47 -50.58 -93.89
CA CYS A 500 -67.65 -49.95 -94.51
C CYS A 500 -68.79 -49.75 -93.51
N VAL A 501 -69.09 -50.78 -92.71
CA VAL A 501 -70.15 -50.72 -91.69
C VAL A 501 -69.80 -49.70 -90.61
N LEU A 502 -68.56 -49.69 -90.11
CA LEU A 502 -68.10 -48.75 -89.08
C LEU A 502 -68.19 -47.28 -89.54
N LYS A 503 -67.88 -47.01 -90.82
CA LYS A 503 -68.07 -45.69 -91.46
C LYS A 503 -69.50 -45.43 -91.98
N GLY A 504 -70.46 -46.32 -91.74
CA GLY A 504 -71.88 -46.14 -92.11
C GLY A 504 -72.20 -46.22 -93.62
N ILE A 505 -71.32 -46.80 -94.44
CA ILE A 505 -71.44 -46.82 -95.89
C ILE A 505 -72.33 -47.99 -96.35
N LYS A 506 -73.29 -47.71 -97.25
CA LYS A 506 -74.30 -48.67 -97.76
C LYS A 506 -73.74 -49.53 -98.92
N PRO A 507 -74.17 -50.80 -99.08
CA PRO A 507 -73.71 -51.70 -100.15
C PRO A 507 -74.35 -51.45 -101.51
N ASP A 508 -73.68 -51.90 -102.57
CA ASP A 508 -74.27 -52.09 -103.91
C ASP A 508 -74.95 -53.48 -103.99
N ARG A 509 -75.98 -53.65 -104.83
CA ARG A 509 -76.67 -54.95 -105.01
C ARG A 509 -76.38 -55.54 -106.39
N LYS A 510 -75.92 -56.79 -106.45
CA LYS A 510 -75.63 -57.52 -107.72
C LYS A 510 -76.25 -58.92 -107.73
N PRO A 511 -76.64 -59.44 -108.91
CA PRO A 511 -77.01 -60.84 -109.05
C PRO A 511 -75.77 -61.74 -109.03
N ASP A 512 -75.83 -62.83 -108.25
CA ASP A 512 -74.82 -63.89 -108.21
C ASP A 512 -74.98 -64.86 -109.40
N ALA A 513 -73.99 -65.74 -109.62
CA ALA A 513 -74.00 -66.77 -110.66
C ALA A 513 -75.20 -67.75 -110.58
N SER A 514 -75.92 -67.76 -109.45
CA SER A 514 -77.17 -68.51 -109.23
C SER A 514 -78.45 -67.64 -109.33
N GLY A 515 -78.37 -66.42 -109.86
CA GLY A 515 -79.53 -65.54 -110.12
C GLY A 515 -80.15 -64.86 -108.90
N ARG A 516 -79.58 -65.01 -107.69
CA ARG A 516 -80.04 -64.33 -106.47
C ARG A 516 -79.32 -62.99 -106.28
N MET A 517 -80.05 -61.95 -105.85
CA MET A 517 -79.49 -60.62 -105.56
C MET A 517 -78.79 -60.62 -104.20
N VAL A 518 -77.47 -60.45 -104.19
CA VAL A 518 -76.62 -60.39 -102.98
C VAL A 518 -76.12 -58.96 -102.77
N GLU A 519 -75.97 -58.56 -101.51
CA GLU A 519 -75.33 -57.29 -101.13
C GLU A 519 -73.80 -57.43 -101.27
N ASP A 520 -73.20 -56.65 -102.16
CA ASP A 520 -71.77 -56.68 -102.45
C ASP A 520 -71.09 -55.39 -101.99
N TYR A 521 -70.50 -55.44 -100.79
CA TYR A 521 -69.73 -54.32 -100.24
C TYR A 521 -68.40 -54.09 -100.97
N TRP A 522 -67.94 -55.01 -101.84
CA TRP A 522 -66.63 -54.95 -102.49
C TRP A 522 -66.46 -53.75 -103.44
N ALA A 523 -67.47 -53.45 -104.27
CA ALA A 523 -67.43 -52.30 -105.18
C ALA A 523 -67.49 -50.95 -104.45
N VAL A 524 -68.02 -50.93 -103.23
CA VAL A 524 -68.13 -49.74 -102.38
C VAL A 524 -66.86 -49.56 -101.54
N SER A 525 -66.32 -50.65 -100.99
CA SER A 525 -65.07 -50.61 -100.23
C SER A 525 -63.87 -50.22 -101.10
N LEU A 526 -63.81 -50.68 -102.35
CA LEU A 526 -62.79 -50.22 -103.31
C LEU A 526 -62.88 -48.71 -103.60
N ARG A 527 -64.07 -48.12 -103.56
CA ARG A 527 -64.26 -46.66 -103.67
C ARG A 527 -63.74 -45.94 -102.42
N MET A 528 -64.08 -46.44 -101.23
CA MET A 528 -63.61 -45.89 -99.95
C MET A 528 -62.07 -45.98 -99.80
N VAL A 529 -61.49 -47.13 -100.15
CA VAL A 529 -60.03 -47.39 -100.09
C VAL A 529 -59.27 -46.62 -101.18
N SER A 530 -59.94 -46.15 -102.24
CA SER A 530 -59.34 -45.29 -103.27
C SER A 530 -59.27 -43.80 -102.91
N ASP A 531 -59.83 -43.38 -101.77
CA ASP A 531 -59.71 -42.00 -101.29
C ASP A 531 -58.30 -41.74 -100.74
N MET A 532 -57.64 -40.69 -101.25
CA MET A 532 -56.33 -40.23 -100.81
C MET A 532 -56.29 -39.91 -99.30
N LYS A 533 -57.43 -39.54 -98.69
CA LYS A 533 -57.55 -39.25 -97.26
C LYS A 533 -58.06 -40.42 -96.40
N PHE A 534 -58.15 -41.63 -96.97
CA PHE A 534 -58.74 -42.77 -96.27
C PHE A 534 -58.09 -43.05 -94.90
N LEU A 535 -56.77 -43.16 -94.82
CA LEU A 535 -56.06 -43.43 -93.55
C LEU A 535 -56.21 -42.29 -92.52
N GLU A 536 -56.20 -41.04 -92.97
CA GLU A 536 -56.40 -39.86 -92.11
C GLU A 536 -57.81 -39.91 -91.48
N SER A 537 -58.83 -40.24 -92.27
CA SER A 537 -60.21 -40.37 -91.82
C SER A 537 -60.49 -41.51 -90.82
N LEU A 538 -59.56 -42.45 -90.64
CA LEU A 538 -59.63 -43.47 -89.59
C LEU A 538 -58.98 -43.01 -88.27
N LYS A 539 -58.01 -42.08 -88.35
CA LYS A 539 -57.37 -41.46 -87.18
C LYS A 539 -58.23 -40.37 -86.57
N THR A 540 -58.86 -39.54 -87.40
CA THR A 540 -59.79 -38.49 -86.98
C THR A 540 -61.23 -38.99 -86.82
N PHE A 541 -61.42 -40.30 -86.63
CA PHE A 541 -62.75 -40.87 -86.46
C PHE A 541 -63.30 -40.52 -85.07
N ASP A 542 -64.56 -40.10 -85.02
CA ASP A 542 -65.25 -39.77 -83.76
C ASP A 542 -65.57 -41.06 -82.99
N LYS A 543 -64.59 -41.47 -82.18
CA LYS A 543 -64.65 -42.65 -81.31
C LYS A 543 -65.61 -42.49 -80.13
N ASP A 544 -66.00 -41.26 -79.81
CA ASP A 544 -66.80 -40.92 -78.63
C ASP A 544 -68.32 -40.91 -78.95
N ASN A 545 -68.72 -40.87 -80.23
CA ASN A 545 -70.11 -40.77 -80.68
C ASN A 545 -70.50 -41.81 -81.77
N ILE A 546 -70.19 -43.09 -81.54
CA ILE A 546 -70.54 -44.18 -82.46
C ILE A 546 -72.00 -44.63 -82.25
N SER A 547 -72.78 -44.76 -83.33
CA SER A 547 -74.18 -45.22 -83.22
C SER A 547 -74.28 -46.67 -82.70
N PRO A 548 -75.09 -46.95 -81.66
CA PRO A 548 -75.24 -48.31 -81.10
C PRO A 548 -75.68 -49.37 -82.11
N LEU A 549 -76.44 -48.97 -83.14
CA LEU A 549 -76.91 -49.85 -84.22
C LEU A 549 -75.78 -50.31 -85.16
N ILE A 550 -74.73 -49.49 -85.31
CA ILE A 550 -73.55 -49.82 -86.10
C ILE A 550 -72.67 -50.80 -85.32
N MET A 551 -72.36 -50.49 -84.06
CA MET A 551 -71.52 -51.36 -83.23
C MET A 551 -72.16 -52.72 -82.97
N LYS A 552 -73.50 -52.78 -82.80
CA LYS A 552 -74.23 -54.06 -82.70
C LYS A 552 -74.02 -54.95 -83.93
N LYS A 553 -74.14 -54.40 -85.14
CA LYS A 553 -73.86 -55.14 -86.39
C LYS A 553 -72.42 -55.62 -86.49
N ILE A 554 -71.46 -54.84 -85.98
CA ILE A 554 -70.04 -55.20 -85.99
C ILE A 554 -69.77 -56.39 -85.05
N ARG A 555 -70.29 -56.33 -83.82
CA ARG A 555 -70.23 -57.42 -82.84
C ARG A 555 -70.85 -58.72 -83.38
N GLU A 556 -72.08 -58.65 -83.88
CA GLU A 556 -72.86 -59.83 -84.26
C GLU A 556 -72.39 -60.50 -85.57
N ARG A 557 -71.89 -59.72 -86.55
CA ARG A 557 -71.62 -60.23 -87.91
C ARG A 557 -70.13 -60.36 -88.26
N TYR A 558 -69.22 -59.69 -87.55
CA TYR A 558 -67.79 -59.68 -87.89
C TYR A 558 -66.92 -60.11 -86.71
N VAL A 559 -67.07 -59.51 -85.52
CA VAL A 559 -66.26 -59.86 -84.33
C VAL A 559 -66.54 -61.30 -83.84
N ALA A 560 -67.74 -61.82 -84.10
CA ALA A 560 -68.12 -63.20 -83.81
C ALA A 560 -67.65 -64.24 -84.86
N ASP A 561 -67.12 -63.82 -86.02
CA ASP A 561 -66.66 -64.74 -87.08
C ASP A 561 -65.27 -65.32 -86.72
N ARG A 562 -65.13 -66.64 -86.82
CA ARG A 562 -63.88 -67.36 -86.49
C ARG A 562 -62.72 -67.01 -87.40
N ASP A 563 -62.95 -66.41 -88.56
CA ASP A 563 -61.91 -65.98 -89.49
C ASP A 563 -61.60 -64.48 -89.41
N PHE A 564 -62.30 -63.71 -88.57
CA PHE A 564 -62.06 -62.28 -88.35
C PHE A 564 -61.03 -61.99 -87.23
N VAL A 565 -59.84 -62.57 -87.36
CA VAL A 565 -58.73 -62.41 -86.40
C VAL A 565 -57.53 -61.76 -87.10
N PRO A 566 -56.88 -60.72 -86.53
CA PRO A 566 -55.77 -60.02 -87.16
C PRO A 566 -54.67 -60.94 -87.71
N GLU A 567 -54.25 -61.94 -86.92
CA GLU A 567 -53.20 -62.89 -87.31
C GLU A 567 -53.58 -63.78 -88.50
N LYS A 568 -54.87 -64.13 -88.66
CA LYS A 568 -55.34 -64.85 -89.86
C LYS A 568 -55.35 -63.94 -91.07
N ILE A 569 -55.86 -62.72 -90.91
CA ILE A 569 -56.00 -61.74 -91.99
C ILE A 569 -54.63 -61.33 -92.54
N LYS A 570 -53.62 -61.19 -91.66
CA LYS A 570 -52.20 -60.96 -92.01
C LYS A 570 -51.65 -61.92 -93.07
N SER A 571 -52.05 -63.20 -93.02
CA SER A 571 -51.60 -64.22 -93.99
C SER A 571 -52.14 -63.98 -95.41
N ALA A 572 -53.26 -63.26 -95.54
CA ALA A 572 -53.86 -62.90 -96.83
C ALA A 572 -53.51 -61.47 -97.27
N SER A 573 -53.37 -60.54 -96.32
CA SER A 573 -52.92 -59.17 -96.55
C SER A 573 -52.50 -58.50 -95.24
N THR A 574 -51.23 -58.10 -95.14
CA THR A 574 -50.73 -57.23 -94.06
C THR A 574 -51.49 -55.91 -93.98
N ALA A 575 -51.96 -55.39 -95.12
CA ALA A 575 -52.74 -54.15 -95.17
C ALA A 575 -54.08 -54.26 -94.42
N CYS A 576 -54.65 -55.47 -94.36
CA CYS A 576 -55.92 -55.73 -93.70
C CYS A 576 -55.76 -56.10 -92.21
N GLU A 577 -54.57 -56.49 -91.76
CA GLU A 577 -54.27 -56.73 -90.34
C GLU A 577 -54.50 -55.45 -89.50
N GLY A 578 -53.95 -54.31 -89.95
CA GLY A 578 -54.10 -53.02 -89.26
C GLY A 578 -55.55 -52.52 -89.24
N LEU A 579 -56.28 -52.67 -90.35
CA LEU A 579 -57.70 -52.33 -90.42
C LEU A 579 -58.55 -53.21 -89.49
N CYS A 580 -58.21 -54.49 -89.33
CA CYS A 580 -58.89 -55.39 -88.40
C CYS A 580 -58.64 -55.01 -86.93
N ARG A 581 -57.37 -54.75 -86.53
CA ARG A 581 -57.06 -54.29 -85.16
C ARG A 581 -57.79 -52.99 -84.82
N TRP A 582 -57.91 -52.06 -85.76
CA TRP A 582 -58.66 -50.82 -85.58
C TRP A 582 -60.16 -51.03 -85.34
N VAL A 583 -60.82 -51.91 -86.11
CA VAL A 583 -62.23 -52.27 -85.88
C VAL A 583 -62.43 -52.86 -84.48
N LEU A 584 -61.50 -53.70 -84.00
CA LEU A 584 -61.56 -54.33 -82.68
C LEU A 584 -61.30 -53.34 -81.53
N ALA A 585 -60.36 -52.41 -81.68
CA ALA A 585 -60.09 -51.39 -80.67
C ALA A 585 -61.26 -50.41 -80.48
N MET A 586 -61.95 -50.06 -81.56
CA MET A 586 -63.16 -49.22 -81.49
C MET A 586 -64.31 -49.89 -80.72
N ASP A 587 -64.37 -51.23 -80.70
CA ASP A 587 -65.33 -51.98 -79.87
C ASP A 587 -64.98 -51.96 -78.37
N VAL A 588 -63.68 -51.98 -78.03
CA VAL A 588 -63.20 -51.88 -76.64
C VAL A 588 -63.43 -50.47 -76.09
N TYR A 589 -63.12 -49.44 -76.88
CA TYR A 589 -63.29 -48.05 -76.48
C TYR A 589 -64.76 -47.67 -76.22
N ASP A 590 -65.70 -48.09 -77.08
CA ASP A 590 -67.16 -47.87 -76.89
C ASP A 590 -67.68 -48.40 -75.55
N LYS A 591 -67.17 -49.55 -75.08
CA LYS A 591 -67.59 -50.15 -73.80
C LYS A 591 -67.18 -49.30 -72.61
N VAL A 592 -65.93 -48.81 -72.62
CA VAL A 592 -65.35 -48.03 -71.51
C VAL A 592 -65.85 -46.59 -71.51
N ALA A 593 -65.97 -45.95 -72.68
CA ALA A 593 -66.49 -44.58 -72.79
C ALA A 593 -67.87 -44.40 -72.16
N ARG A 594 -68.75 -45.42 -72.27
CA ARG A 594 -70.10 -45.41 -71.67
C ARG A 594 -70.10 -45.54 -70.14
N ILE A 595 -69.04 -46.07 -69.54
CA ILE A 595 -68.87 -46.17 -68.08
C ILE A 595 -68.27 -44.86 -67.52
N VAL A 596 -67.29 -44.30 -68.23
CA VAL A 596 -66.54 -43.11 -67.78
C VAL A 596 -67.32 -41.80 -67.92
N MET A 597 -68.15 -41.62 -68.97
CA MET A 597 -68.89 -40.37 -69.19
C MET A 597 -69.74 -39.90 -67.98
N PRO A 598 -70.59 -40.72 -67.33
CA PRO A 598 -71.33 -40.28 -66.16
C PRO A 598 -70.43 -39.96 -64.96
N LYS A 599 -69.33 -40.71 -64.76
CA LYS A 599 -68.38 -40.44 -63.67
C LYS A 599 -67.67 -39.08 -63.84
N LYS A 600 -67.28 -38.71 -65.06
CA LYS A 600 -66.69 -37.39 -65.36
C LYS A 600 -67.62 -36.21 -65.08
N ALA A 601 -68.92 -36.37 -65.28
CA ALA A 601 -69.90 -35.35 -64.93
C ALA A 601 -70.03 -35.19 -63.41
N ALA A 602 -70.11 -36.30 -62.67
CA ALA A 602 -70.16 -36.30 -61.21
C ALA A 602 -68.89 -35.72 -60.56
N LEU A 603 -67.70 -35.97 -61.14
CA LEU A 603 -66.44 -35.37 -60.71
C LEU A 603 -66.49 -33.83 -60.80
N ALA A 604 -66.95 -33.29 -61.92
CA ALA A 604 -67.01 -31.85 -62.14
C ALA A 604 -68.03 -31.13 -61.22
N GLU A 605 -69.08 -31.82 -60.78
CA GLU A 605 -70.02 -31.31 -59.77
C GLU A 605 -69.35 -31.26 -58.38
N ALA A 606 -68.70 -32.36 -57.97
CA ALA A 606 -67.99 -32.46 -56.68
C ALA A 606 -66.80 -31.49 -56.56
N GLU A 607 -66.03 -31.26 -57.63
CA GLU A 607 -64.91 -30.31 -57.63
C GLU A 607 -65.39 -28.84 -57.49
N ASN A 608 -66.57 -28.49 -58.02
CA ASN A 608 -67.16 -27.15 -57.87
C ASN A 608 -67.69 -26.89 -56.45
N ASP A 609 -68.37 -27.88 -55.85
CA ASP A 609 -68.85 -27.78 -54.48
C ASP A 609 -67.69 -27.67 -53.48
N LEU A 610 -66.61 -28.44 -53.69
CA LEU A 610 -65.37 -28.32 -52.93
C LEU A 610 -64.79 -26.89 -52.99
N ALA A 611 -64.70 -26.29 -54.18
CA ALA A 611 -64.19 -24.93 -54.34
C ALA A 611 -65.02 -23.90 -53.54
N SER A 612 -66.35 -24.03 -53.59
CA SER A 612 -67.31 -23.18 -52.85
C SER A 612 -67.19 -23.31 -51.33
N GLN A 613 -66.87 -24.50 -50.80
CA GLN A 613 -66.63 -24.69 -49.37
C GLN A 613 -65.24 -24.21 -48.95
N MET A 614 -64.21 -24.44 -49.76
CA MET A 614 -62.84 -23.97 -49.48
C MET A 614 -62.75 -22.43 -49.44
N GLU A 615 -63.46 -21.71 -50.32
CA GLU A 615 -63.48 -20.24 -50.30
C GLU A 615 -64.05 -19.70 -48.97
N LYS A 616 -65.19 -20.23 -48.53
CA LYS A 616 -65.84 -19.87 -47.25
C LYS A 616 -64.97 -20.22 -46.04
N LEU A 617 -64.34 -21.39 -46.06
CA LEU A 617 -63.44 -21.84 -44.99
C LEU A 617 -62.21 -20.93 -44.91
N ASN A 618 -61.61 -20.56 -46.04
CA ASN A 618 -60.42 -19.70 -46.07
C ASN A 618 -60.73 -18.27 -45.59
N ALA A 619 -61.92 -17.73 -45.90
CA ALA A 619 -62.37 -16.45 -45.34
C ALA A 619 -62.50 -16.50 -43.81
N LYS A 620 -63.17 -17.54 -43.27
CA LYS A 620 -63.31 -17.73 -41.81
C LYS A 620 -61.97 -18.00 -41.11
N ARG A 621 -61.05 -18.75 -41.73
CA ARG A 621 -59.68 -18.96 -41.25
C ARG A 621 -58.89 -17.65 -41.18
N ALA A 622 -59.02 -16.76 -42.17
CA ALA A 622 -58.38 -15.45 -42.15
C ALA A 622 -58.91 -14.55 -41.02
N GLU A 623 -60.23 -14.54 -40.77
CA GLU A 623 -60.81 -13.84 -39.61
C GLU A 623 -60.32 -14.40 -38.27
N LEU A 624 -60.24 -15.73 -38.15
CA LEU A 624 -59.73 -16.39 -36.95
C LEU A 624 -58.26 -16.02 -36.72
N GLN A 625 -57.42 -16.03 -37.77
CA GLN A 625 -56.01 -15.65 -37.67
C GLN A 625 -55.83 -14.21 -37.17
N ILE A 626 -56.62 -13.26 -37.66
CA ILE A 626 -56.56 -11.86 -37.19
C ILE A 626 -56.87 -11.75 -35.68
N ILE A 627 -57.73 -12.60 -35.16
CA ILE A 627 -58.09 -12.62 -33.73
C ILE A 627 -57.01 -13.32 -32.91
N LEU A 628 -56.46 -14.45 -33.40
CA LEU A 628 -55.32 -15.12 -32.78
C LEU A 628 -54.08 -14.23 -32.73
N ASP A 629 -53.79 -13.47 -33.79
CA ASP A 629 -52.67 -12.52 -33.84
C ASP A 629 -52.83 -11.36 -32.85
N LYS A 630 -54.08 -10.89 -32.62
CA LYS A 630 -54.39 -9.87 -31.62
C LYS A 630 -54.23 -10.42 -30.20
N LEU A 631 -54.78 -11.60 -29.95
CA LEU A 631 -54.70 -12.31 -28.68
C LEU A 631 -53.24 -12.62 -28.32
N GLN A 632 -52.43 -13.05 -29.28
CA GLN A 632 -51.00 -13.28 -29.09
C GLN A 632 -50.28 -11.98 -28.69
N LYS A 633 -50.52 -10.86 -29.40
CA LYS A 633 -49.94 -9.56 -29.02
C LYS A 633 -50.38 -9.08 -27.64
N LEU A 634 -51.63 -9.36 -27.23
CA LEU A 634 -52.12 -9.06 -25.90
C LEU A 634 -51.42 -9.93 -24.83
N ASN A 635 -51.26 -11.23 -25.09
CA ASN A 635 -50.51 -12.15 -24.23
C ASN A 635 -49.03 -11.77 -24.10
N ASP A 636 -48.36 -11.39 -25.21
CA ASP A 636 -46.97 -10.94 -25.20
C ASP A 636 -46.81 -9.65 -24.37
N PHE A 637 -47.73 -8.69 -24.53
CA PHE A 637 -47.75 -7.45 -23.76
C PHE A 637 -48.04 -7.69 -22.27
N PHE A 638 -48.94 -8.62 -21.95
CA PHE A 638 -49.21 -9.04 -20.58
C PHE A 638 -48.01 -9.77 -19.95
N ALA A 639 -47.33 -10.64 -20.70
CA ALA A 639 -46.13 -11.33 -20.22
C ALA A 639 -45.01 -10.33 -19.88
N GLU A 640 -44.82 -9.30 -20.70
CA GLU A 640 -43.84 -8.24 -20.44
C GLU A 640 -44.26 -7.36 -19.24
N LYS A 641 -45.51 -6.91 -19.16
CA LYS A 641 -46.02 -6.15 -18.00
C LYS A 641 -45.97 -6.96 -16.70
N SER A 642 -46.27 -8.25 -16.75
CA SER A 642 -46.17 -9.19 -15.63
C SER A 642 -44.71 -9.40 -15.19
N ARG A 643 -43.77 -9.49 -16.14
CA ARG A 643 -42.32 -9.50 -15.85
C ARG A 643 -41.86 -8.21 -15.18
N GLN A 644 -42.30 -7.04 -15.66
CA GLN A 644 -41.97 -5.74 -15.06
C GLN A 644 -42.55 -5.61 -13.63
N LYS A 645 -43.81 -6.05 -13.43
CA LYS A 645 -44.44 -6.12 -12.12
C LYS A 645 -43.62 -7.00 -11.17
N LYS A 646 -43.30 -8.22 -11.58
CA LYS A 646 -42.53 -9.15 -10.77
C LYS A 646 -41.12 -8.62 -10.45
N GLY A 647 -40.46 -7.98 -11.41
CA GLY A 647 -39.15 -7.33 -11.18
C GLY A 647 -39.23 -6.26 -10.08
N LEU A 648 -40.25 -5.40 -10.12
CA LEU A 648 -40.48 -4.39 -9.08
C LEU A 648 -40.89 -5.00 -7.72
N GLU A 649 -41.66 -6.10 -7.71
CA GLU A 649 -41.99 -6.86 -6.49
C GLU A 649 -40.72 -7.45 -5.86
N ASP A 650 -39.89 -8.13 -6.66
CA ASP A 650 -38.62 -8.72 -6.24
C ASP A 650 -37.63 -7.62 -5.76
N GLU A 651 -37.60 -6.45 -6.40
CA GLU A 651 -36.79 -5.30 -5.97
C GLU A 651 -37.26 -4.71 -4.63
N ILE A 652 -38.56 -4.46 -4.48
CA ILE A 652 -39.14 -3.93 -3.23
C ILE A 652 -38.95 -4.92 -2.09
N GLU A 653 -39.23 -6.22 -2.28
CA GLU A 653 -39.07 -7.24 -1.24
C GLU A 653 -37.60 -7.38 -0.81
N ASN A 654 -36.65 -7.32 -1.76
CA ASN A 654 -35.23 -7.27 -1.44
C ASN A 654 -34.83 -5.98 -0.70
N CYS A 655 -35.44 -4.84 -1.05
CA CYS A 655 -35.22 -3.56 -0.37
C CYS A 655 -35.74 -3.60 1.08
N GLU A 656 -36.95 -4.10 1.32
CA GLU A 656 -37.53 -4.32 2.66
C GLU A 656 -36.67 -5.27 3.50
N LYS A 657 -36.22 -6.38 2.92
CA LYS A 657 -35.32 -7.34 3.61
C LYS A 657 -33.98 -6.72 3.97
N LYS A 658 -33.41 -5.85 3.11
CA LYS A 658 -32.18 -5.10 3.39
C LYS A 658 -32.40 -4.05 4.49
N LEU A 659 -33.48 -3.26 4.40
CA LEU A 659 -33.84 -2.25 5.40
C LEU A 659 -34.04 -2.85 6.79
N ASN A 660 -34.86 -3.90 6.91
CA ASN A 660 -35.10 -4.59 8.18
C ASN A 660 -33.81 -5.16 8.82
N ARG A 661 -32.82 -5.55 8.02
CA ARG A 661 -31.50 -5.98 8.52
C ARG A 661 -30.65 -4.79 8.95
N ALA A 662 -30.61 -3.74 8.14
CA ALA A 662 -29.81 -2.55 8.40
C ALA A 662 -30.32 -1.76 9.61
N GLU A 663 -31.64 -1.64 9.80
CA GLU A 663 -32.25 -1.01 10.97
C GLU A 663 -31.91 -1.76 12.27
N LYS A 664 -31.96 -3.12 12.26
CA LYS A 664 -31.54 -3.94 13.40
C LYS A 664 -30.05 -3.77 13.74
N LEU A 665 -29.20 -3.65 12.72
CA LEU A 665 -27.77 -3.39 12.89
C LEU A 665 -27.52 -1.98 13.45
N LEU A 666 -28.14 -0.95 12.88
CA LEU A 666 -28.03 0.44 13.37
C LEU A 666 -28.56 0.59 14.81
N GLY A 667 -29.70 -0.05 15.12
CA GLY A 667 -30.25 -0.08 16.49
C GLY A 667 -29.31 -0.76 17.48
N GLY A 668 -28.72 -1.90 17.11
CA GLY A 668 -27.72 -2.60 17.94
C GLY A 668 -26.41 -1.83 18.09
N LEU A 669 -26.02 -1.06 17.09
CA LEU A 669 -24.80 -0.23 17.09
C LEU A 669 -25.02 1.18 17.68
N GLY A 670 -26.25 1.58 17.98
CA GLY A 670 -26.56 2.92 18.50
C GLY A 670 -25.88 3.23 19.84
N GLY A 671 -25.88 2.29 20.78
CA GLY A 671 -25.15 2.44 22.04
C GLY A 671 -23.63 2.48 21.87
N GLU A 672 -23.11 1.74 20.88
CA GLU A 672 -21.69 1.72 20.54
C GLU A 672 -21.27 3.04 19.87
N LYS A 673 -22.13 3.65 19.05
CA LYS A 673 -21.95 5.00 18.48
C LYS A 673 -21.79 6.05 19.58
N THR A 674 -22.66 6.05 20.59
CA THR A 674 -22.54 6.97 21.73
C THR A 674 -21.21 6.76 22.46
N ARG A 675 -20.84 5.50 22.73
CA ARG A 675 -19.59 5.14 23.42
C ARG A 675 -18.35 5.56 22.63
N TRP A 676 -18.34 5.41 21.30
CA TRP A 676 -17.26 5.89 20.44
C TRP A 676 -17.20 7.41 20.38
N GLY A 677 -18.34 8.10 20.36
CA GLY A 677 -18.42 9.56 20.44
C GLY A 677 -17.84 10.11 21.74
N GLU A 678 -18.24 9.57 22.88
CA GLU A 678 -17.70 9.92 24.20
C GLU A 678 -16.19 9.63 24.28
N ALA A 679 -15.74 8.47 23.78
CA ALA A 679 -14.33 8.11 23.75
C ALA A 679 -13.50 9.07 22.86
N ALA A 680 -13.99 9.41 21.66
CA ALA A 680 -13.33 10.35 20.76
C ALA A 680 -13.24 11.76 21.36
N GLN A 681 -14.32 12.25 21.99
CA GLN A 681 -14.31 13.54 22.69
C GLN A 681 -13.36 13.55 23.91
N SER A 682 -13.30 12.45 24.65
CA SER A 682 -12.38 12.29 25.78
C SER A 682 -10.92 12.32 25.31
N LEU A 683 -10.59 11.54 24.27
CA LEU A 683 -9.25 11.54 23.66
C LEU A 683 -8.87 12.91 23.09
N HIS A 684 -9.81 13.62 22.45
CA HIS A 684 -9.57 14.98 21.96
C HIS A 684 -9.23 15.96 23.10
N LYS A 685 -9.91 15.87 24.25
CA LYS A 685 -9.54 16.63 25.47
C LYS A 685 -8.21 16.18 26.07
N SER A 686 -7.83 14.91 25.93
CA SER A 686 -6.51 14.44 26.35
C SER A 686 -5.37 15.02 25.50
N ILE A 687 -5.60 15.35 24.22
CA ILE A 687 -4.58 15.98 23.35
C ILE A 687 -4.18 17.36 23.86
N SER A 688 -5.08 18.18 24.42
CA SER A 688 -4.67 19.47 25.02
C SER A 688 -3.87 19.29 26.32
N ASN A 689 -4.16 18.25 27.10
CA ASN A 689 -3.55 18.03 28.41
C ASN A 689 -2.22 17.27 28.35
N ILE A 690 -1.96 16.58 27.23
CA ILE A 690 -0.79 15.72 27.00
C ILE A 690 0.54 16.43 27.27
N VAL A 691 0.62 17.73 26.99
CA VAL A 691 1.83 18.55 27.18
C VAL A 691 2.24 18.55 28.66
N GLY A 692 1.27 18.76 29.56
CA GLY A 692 1.51 18.75 31.01
C GLY A 692 1.79 17.35 31.55
N ASP A 693 0.97 16.36 31.18
CA ASP A 693 1.12 14.97 31.63
C ASP A 693 2.48 14.39 31.23
N VAL A 694 2.91 14.66 30.00
CA VAL A 694 4.19 14.16 29.47
C VAL A 694 5.38 14.94 30.03
N LEU A 695 5.25 16.24 30.30
CA LEU A 695 6.28 17.02 30.97
C LEU A 695 6.53 16.49 32.40
N LEU A 696 5.46 16.22 33.14
CA LEU A 696 5.53 15.58 34.46
C LEU A 696 6.22 14.21 34.35
N ALA A 697 5.77 13.34 33.42
CA ALA A 697 6.36 12.01 33.24
C ALA A 697 7.86 12.04 32.84
N GLY A 698 8.27 13.01 32.02
CA GLY A 698 9.66 13.27 31.66
C GLY A 698 10.51 13.73 32.85
N GLY A 699 9.98 14.66 33.66
CA GLY A 699 10.59 15.10 34.92
C GLY A 699 10.73 13.96 35.93
N CYS A 700 9.70 13.14 36.08
CA CYS A 700 9.74 11.96 36.94
C CYS A 700 10.81 10.96 36.51
N THR A 701 10.91 10.65 35.21
CA THR A 701 11.88 9.69 34.68
C THR A 701 13.32 10.18 34.84
N ALA A 702 13.57 11.47 34.64
CA ALA A 702 14.92 12.05 34.74
C ALA A 702 15.40 12.32 36.18
N TYR A 703 14.49 12.58 37.14
CA TYR A 703 14.85 13.04 38.47
C TYR A 703 14.36 12.17 39.64
N LEU A 704 13.18 11.53 39.54
CA LEU A 704 12.56 10.90 40.71
C LEU A 704 13.09 9.49 41.02
N GLY A 705 13.82 8.84 40.11
CA GLY A 705 14.40 7.50 40.35
C GLY A 705 15.40 7.41 41.52
N PHE A 706 15.80 8.53 42.14
CA PHE A 706 16.60 8.56 43.38
C PHE A 706 15.75 8.74 44.65
N PHE A 707 14.54 9.31 44.53
CA PHE A 707 13.71 9.72 45.66
C PHE A 707 12.59 8.69 45.93
N PRO A 708 12.21 8.44 47.19
CA PRO A 708 11.02 7.67 47.48
C PRO A 708 9.75 8.49 47.13
N THR A 709 8.98 8.04 46.13
CA THR A 709 7.70 8.65 45.74
C THR A 709 6.49 7.95 46.36
N GLU A 710 5.48 8.75 46.76
CA GLU A 710 4.23 8.25 47.34
C GLU A 710 2.94 8.81 46.67
N LYS A 711 3.04 9.76 45.71
CA LYS A 711 1.90 10.62 45.35
C LYS A 711 1.58 10.83 43.86
N PHE A 712 2.45 10.47 42.92
CA PHE A 712 2.19 10.62 41.48
C PHE A 712 2.54 9.34 40.74
N SER A 713 1.59 8.77 40.00
CA SER A 713 1.79 7.49 39.34
C SER A 713 2.11 7.66 37.86
N LEU A 714 3.31 7.22 37.45
CA LEU A 714 3.70 7.18 36.03
C LEU A 714 2.93 6.11 35.25
N ALA A 715 2.21 5.21 35.94
CA ALA A 715 1.52 4.08 35.33
C ALA A 715 0.31 4.49 34.47
N SER A 716 -0.33 5.63 34.74
CA SER A 716 -1.40 6.17 33.89
C SER A 716 -0.87 6.78 32.59
N THR A 717 0.23 7.52 32.65
CA THR A 717 0.77 8.25 31.49
C THR A 717 1.65 7.37 30.61
N LEU A 718 2.60 6.63 31.19
CA LEU A 718 3.62 5.84 30.47
C LEU A 718 3.46 4.32 30.65
N GLY A 719 2.67 3.86 31.61
CA GLY A 719 2.47 2.45 31.88
C GLY A 719 1.58 1.78 30.83
N ASN A 720 2.07 0.71 30.19
CA ASN A 720 1.23 -0.17 29.39
C ASN A 720 0.73 -1.33 30.27
N PRO A 721 -0.59 -1.52 30.48
CA PRO A 721 -1.13 -2.57 31.34
C PRO A 721 -0.69 -4.00 30.98
N MET A 722 -0.41 -4.27 29.69
CA MET A 722 0.09 -5.57 29.25
C MET A 722 1.57 -5.76 29.61
N GLN A 723 2.39 -4.72 29.54
CA GLN A 723 3.79 -4.77 29.97
C GLN A 723 3.89 -4.91 31.49
N ILE A 724 3.09 -4.17 32.25
CA ILE A 724 3.04 -4.27 33.73
C ILE A 724 2.67 -5.70 34.18
N ARG A 725 1.68 -6.32 33.53
CA ARG A 725 1.34 -7.74 33.75
C ARG A 725 2.50 -8.68 33.40
N ALA A 726 3.20 -8.43 32.30
CA ALA A 726 4.37 -9.23 31.92
C ALA A 726 5.53 -9.10 32.93
N TRP A 727 5.77 -7.90 33.47
CA TRP A 727 6.77 -7.69 34.51
C TRP A 727 6.39 -8.40 35.82
N SER A 728 5.12 -8.35 36.22
CA SER A 728 4.63 -9.09 37.39
C SER A 728 4.79 -10.61 37.21
N LEU A 729 4.50 -11.15 36.03
CA LEU A 729 4.78 -12.56 35.70
C LEU A 729 6.28 -12.91 35.69
N ALA A 730 7.15 -11.93 35.40
CA ALA A 730 8.61 -12.08 35.52
C ALA A 730 9.13 -11.93 36.97
N GLY A 731 8.26 -11.64 37.94
CA GLY A 731 8.60 -11.53 39.36
C GLY A 731 8.87 -10.11 39.86
N LEU A 732 8.46 -9.08 39.12
CA LEU A 732 8.36 -7.73 39.69
C LEU A 732 7.23 -7.71 40.73
N PRO A 733 7.43 -7.16 41.94
CA PRO A 733 6.35 -7.00 42.91
C PRO A 733 5.29 -6.02 42.38
N SER A 734 4.04 -6.18 42.81
CA SER A 734 2.88 -5.46 42.27
C SER A 734 2.56 -4.14 42.99
N ASP A 735 3.48 -3.60 43.78
CA ASP A 735 3.33 -2.30 44.42
C ASP A 735 3.67 -1.16 43.45
N ASN A 736 3.09 0.03 43.70
CA ASN A 736 3.28 1.18 42.82
C ASN A 736 4.75 1.59 42.67
N PHE A 737 5.57 1.47 43.72
CA PHE A 737 6.98 1.86 43.70
C PHE A 737 7.80 0.93 42.80
N SER A 738 7.61 -0.39 42.90
CA SER A 738 8.23 -1.36 41.96
C SER A 738 7.79 -1.12 40.51
N VAL A 739 6.50 -0.85 40.27
CA VAL A 739 5.96 -0.59 38.92
C VAL A 739 6.49 0.72 38.34
N GLU A 740 6.56 1.80 39.13
CA GLU A 740 7.13 3.09 38.71
C GLU A 740 8.62 2.95 38.37
N ASN A 741 9.40 2.26 39.20
CA ASN A 741 10.80 1.99 38.91
C ASN A 741 10.98 1.18 37.61
N ALA A 742 10.13 0.18 37.35
CA ALA A 742 10.16 -0.56 36.09
C ALA A 742 9.80 0.32 34.87
N ILE A 743 8.86 1.25 35.01
CA ILE A 743 8.53 2.24 33.97
C ILE A 743 9.71 3.17 33.70
N ILE A 744 10.38 3.68 34.73
CA ILE A 744 11.58 4.53 34.60
C ILE A 744 12.70 3.76 33.88
N VAL A 745 13.00 2.54 34.33
CA VAL A 745 14.02 1.67 33.73
C VAL A 745 13.72 1.36 32.26
N SER A 746 12.46 1.13 31.91
CA SER A 746 12.05 0.83 30.53
C SER A 746 12.01 2.04 29.59
N ASN A 747 11.93 3.26 30.11
CA ASN A 747 11.76 4.48 29.30
C ASN A 747 12.94 5.47 29.41
N SER A 748 13.93 5.20 30.27
CA SER A 748 15.15 5.98 30.38
C SER A 748 16.07 5.78 29.17
N ASN A 749 16.67 6.88 28.68
CA ASN A 749 17.70 6.82 27.63
C ASN A 749 19.08 6.45 28.19
N ARG A 750 19.29 6.59 29.51
CA ARG A 750 20.50 6.13 30.22
C ARG A 750 20.22 4.82 30.97
N TYR A 751 21.19 3.91 30.97
CA TYR A 751 21.12 2.69 31.77
C TYR A 751 21.03 3.02 33.27
N SER A 752 19.95 2.59 33.92
CA SER A 752 19.70 2.86 35.34
C SER A 752 20.61 2.00 36.24
N LEU A 753 21.23 2.64 37.23
CA LEU A 753 21.90 1.95 38.34
C LEU A 753 20.85 1.51 39.36
N LEU A 754 20.75 0.20 39.61
CA LEU A 754 19.77 -0.39 40.51
C LEU A 754 20.39 -0.59 41.89
N ILE A 755 19.74 -0.02 42.91
CA ILE A 755 20.10 -0.18 44.32
C ILE A 755 19.12 -1.19 44.93
N ASP A 756 19.45 -2.47 44.87
CA ASP A 756 18.54 -3.58 45.19
C ASP A 756 19.09 -4.45 46.34
N PRO A 757 18.90 -4.03 47.61
CA PRO A 757 19.35 -4.80 48.77
C PRO A 757 18.57 -6.10 48.97
N GLN A 758 17.41 -6.27 48.33
CA GLN A 758 16.54 -7.45 48.48
C GLN A 758 16.66 -8.44 47.31
N VAL A 759 17.48 -8.13 46.30
CA VAL A 759 17.72 -8.95 45.10
C VAL A 759 16.41 -9.22 44.34
N GLN A 760 15.46 -8.28 44.35
CA GLN A 760 14.17 -8.36 43.66
C GLN A 760 14.27 -7.94 42.20
N ALA A 761 14.84 -6.76 41.93
CA ALA A 761 15.08 -6.27 40.57
C ALA A 761 16.06 -7.19 39.81
N ASN A 762 17.06 -7.73 40.51
CA ASN A 762 17.97 -8.75 39.97
C ASN A 762 17.23 -9.99 39.43
N LYS A 763 16.28 -10.53 40.21
CA LYS A 763 15.46 -11.69 39.80
C LYS A 763 14.53 -11.35 38.65
N TRP A 764 13.87 -10.20 38.72
CA TRP A 764 12.98 -9.69 37.67
C TRP A 764 13.70 -9.59 36.31
N ILE A 765 14.86 -8.93 36.26
CA ILE A 765 15.65 -8.78 35.03
C ILE A 765 16.13 -10.13 34.48
N LYS A 766 16.63 -11.02 35.36
CA LYS A 766 17.06 -12.37 34.95
C LYS A 766 15.92 -13.22 34.38
N ASN A 767 14.70 -13.04 34.86
CA ASN A 767 13.52 -13.74 34.35
C ASN A 767 12.99 -13.11 33.05
N MET A 768 12.96 -11.77 32.97
CA MET A 768 12.50 -11.01 31.81
C MET A 768 13.39 -11.26 30.60
N GLU A 769 14.71 -11.09 30.75
CA GLU A 769 15.70 -11.23 29.68
C GLU A 769 16.17 -12.68 29.45
N LYS A 770 15.54 -13.67 30.11
CA LYS A 770 15.91 -15.08 30.00
C LYS A 770 15.85 -15.62 28.56
N LYS A 771 14.89 -15.12 27.77
CA LYS A 771 14.73 -15.48 26.35
C LYS A 771 15.82 -14.87 25.46
N ASN A 772 16.41 -13.76 25.89
CA ASN A 772 17.40 -12.99 25.13
C ASN A 772 18.84 -13.39 25.48
N SER A 773 19.04 -14.53 26.16
CA SER A 773 20.36 -15.08 26.52
C SER A 773 21.24 -14.17 27.39
N LEU A 774 20.61 -13.40 28.29
CA LEU A 774 21.24 -12.49 29.25
C LEU A 774 22.55 -13.06 29.84
N LYS A 775 23.67 -12.33 29.66
CA LYS A 775 24.94 -12.65 30.32
C LYS A 775 25.03 -11.91 31.64
N VAL A 776 25.30 -12.65 32.72
CA VAL A 776 25.51 -12.11 34.07
C VAL A 776 27.00 -12.15 34.36
N ILE A 777 27.60 -10.99 34.62
CA ILE A 777 29.05 -10.84 34.87
C ILE A 777 29.30 -9.99 36.11
N LYS A 778 30.45 -10.18 36.75
CA LYS A 778 30.94 -9.33 37.84
C LYS A 778 32.23 -8.66 37.42
N GLN A 779 32.48 -7.50 38.00
CA GLN A 779 33.71 -6.74 37.71
C GLN A 779 34.99 -7.45 38.20
N SER A 780 34.84 -8.41 39.12
CA SER A 780 35.89 -9.31 39.60
C SER A 780 36.36 -10.36 38.58
N ASP A 781 35.60 -10.58 37.50
CA ASP A 781 35.79 -11.74 36.64
C ASP A 781 36.92 -11.48 35.63
N ALA A 782 37.89 -12.38 35.53
CA ALA A 782 39.06 -12.20 34.65
C ALA A 782 38.68 -11.97 33.17
N ASN A 783 37.56 -12.56 32.72
CA ASN A 783 37.07 -12.45 31.36
C ASN A 783 36.06 -11.29 31.16
N TYR A 784 35.89 -10.40 32.15
CA TYR A 784 34.88 -9.32 32.15
C TYR A 784 34.88 -8.52 30.84
N MET A 785 36.04 -8.05 30.38
CA MET A 785 36.14 -7.26 29.14
C MET A 785 35.82 -8.07 27.88
N GLN A 786 36.27 -9.33 27.80
CA GLN A 786 36.01 -10.20 26.64
C GLN A 786 34.51 -10.52 26.53
N VAL A 787 33.84 -10.80 27.65
CA VAL A 787 32.40 -11.06 27.65
C VAL A 787 31.62 -9.78 27.29
N LEU A 788 32.05 -8.62 27.78
CA LEU A 788 31.45 -7.33 27.44
C LEU A 788 31.55 -7.05 25.92
N GLU A 789 32.74 -7.22 25.35
CA GLU A 789 33.03 -7.02 23.91
C GLU A 789 32.20 -7.98 23.03
N LEU A 790 32.12 -9.26 23.41
CA LEU A 790 31.27 -10.24 22.72
C LEU A 790 29.78 -9.84 22.79
N CYS A 791 29.30 -9.37 23.94
CA CYS A 791 27.90 -8.98 24.09
C CYS A 791 27.55 -7.71 23.29
N ILE A 792 28.48 -6.76 23.21
CA ILE A 792 28.37 -5.59 22.33
C ILE A 792 28.33 -6.02 20.85
N THR A 793 29.25 -6.90 20.44
CA THR A 793 29.37 -7.41 19.06
C THR A 793 28.13 -8.18 18.61
N TYR A 794 27.55 -9.02 19.48
CA TYR A 794 26.40 -9.87 19.16
C TYR A 794 25.05 -9.32 19.66
N GLY A 795 24.98 -8.06 20.10
CA GLY A 795 23.72 -7.44 20.55
C GLY A 795 23.07 -8.09 21.79
N THR A 796 23.83 -8.83 22.60
CA THR A 796 23.29 -9.67 23.70
C THR A 796 23.18 -8.86 25.00
N PRO A 797 22.05 -8.89 25.74
CA PRO A 797 21.90 -8.17 27.01
C PRO A 797 22.92 -8.58 28.07
N VAL A 798 23.35 -7.62 28.89
CA VAL A 798 24.32 -7.83 29.97
C VAL A 798 23.81 -7.27 31.29
N LEU A 799 23.88 -8.09 32.34
CA LEU A 799 23.68 -7.69 33.72
C LEU A 799 25.02 -7.70 34.47
N ILE A 800 25.45 -6.55 34.97
CA ILE A 800 26.67 -6.39 35.76
C ILE A 800 26.30 -6.35 37.25
N GLU A 801 26.78 -7.32 38.01
CA GLU A 801 26.60 -7.40 39.47
C GLU A 801 27.82 -6.86 40.23
N ASN A 802 27.58 -6.29 41.42
CA ASN A 802 28.58 -5.86 42.39
C ASN A 802 29.59 -4.83 41.84
N LEU A 803 29.09 -3.71 41.29
CA LEU A 803 29.94 -2.64 40.79
C LEU A 803 30.76 -1.95 41.91
N PHE A 804 32.06 -1.73 41.69
CA PHE A 804 32.89 -0.95 42.62
C PHE A 804 32.97 0.53 42.21
N ILE A 805 32.48 1.42 43.10
CA ILE A 805 32.33 2.87 42.85
C ILE A 805 33.63 3.54 42.35
N ALA A 806 34.80 3.10 42.82
CA ALA A 806 36.11 3.68 42.50
C ALA A 806 36.58 3.49 41.04
N SER A 807 35.85 2.77 40.19
CA SER A 807 36.32 2.34 38.86
C SER A 807 35.37 2.68 37.69
N CYS A 808 34.38 3.55 37.96
CA CYS A 808 33.30 3.91 37.04
C CYS A 808 33.78 4.56 35.71
N SER A 809 34.98 5.13 35.69
CA SER A 809 35.60 5.75 34.49
C SER A 809 35.79 4.77 33.33
N GLN A 810 36.15 3.52 33.60
CA GLN A 810 36.38 2.50 32.56
C GLN A 810 35.08 2.08 31.86
N ILE A 811 33.98 2.01 32.62
CA ILE A 811 32.65 1.63 32.13
C ILE A 811 32.06 2.77 31.30
N HIS A 812 32.23 4.02 31.74
CA HIS A 812 31.76 5.19 30.99
C HIS A 812 32.45 5.30 29.63
N PHE A 813 33.75 5.02 29.56
CA PHE A 813 34.49 5.01 28.30
C PHE A 813 34.00 3.91 27.36
N GLY A 814 33.89 2.65 27.84
CA GLY A 814 33.43 1.53 27.02
C GLY A 814 32.01 1.71 26.46
N ILE A 815 31.08 2.25 27.25
CA ILE A 815 29.70 2.50 26.81
C ILE A 815 29.63 3.66 25.81
N GLN A 816 30.35 4.77 26.03
CA GLN A 816 30.33 5.90 25.09
C GLN A 816 31.04 5.60 23.76
N TRP A 817 32.11 4.81 23.77
CA TRP A 817 32.88 4.53 22.55
C TRP A 817 32.12 3.63 21.57
N PHE A 818 31.41 2.61 22.06
CA PHE A 818 30.70 1.65 21.21
C PHE A 818 29.28 2.07 20.80
N SER A 819 28.63 2.99 21.52
CA SER A 819 27.40 3.64 21.03
C SER A 819 27.61 4.47 19.74
N PHE A 820 28.86 4.72 19.33
CA PHE A 820 29.21 5.40 18.08
C PHE A 820 29.34 4.42 16.88
N LEU A 821 29.27 3.10 17.12
CA LEU A 821 29.63 2.06 16.14
C LEU A 821 28.51 1.06 15.82
N SER A 822 27.33 1.18 16.43
CA SER A 822 26.29 0.14 16.36
C SER A 822 24.88 0.70 16.60
N ASP A 823 23.96 0.45 15.65
CA ASP A 823 22.52 0.72 15.78
C ASP A 823 21.80 -0.24 16.74
N TYR A 824 22.48 -1.24 17.29
CA TYR A 824 21.88 -2.25 18.16
C TYR A 824 21.79 -1.78 19.62
N LYS A 825 20.56 -1.60 20.11
CA LYS A 825 20.27 -1.35 21.53
C LYS A 825 20.58 -2.58 22.41
N VAL A 826 21.81 -2.66 22.92
CA VAL A 826 22.18 -3.61 23.98
C VAL A 826 21.62 -3.12 25.31
N LEU A 827 20.75 -3.90 25.97
CA LEU A 827 20.32 -3.57 27.33
C LEU A 827 21.43 -3.88 28.34
N PHE A 828 21.95 -2.84 28.99
CA PHE A 828 22.82 -2.93 30.16
C PHE A 828 22.03 -2.67 31.44
N PHE A 829 22.15 -3.57 32.41
CA PHE A 829 21.67 -3.37 33.77
C PHE A 829 22.85 -3.42 34.74
N VAL A 830 22.90 -2.51 35.71
CA VAL A 830 23.98 -2.44 36.70
C VAL A 830 23.40 -2.51 38.11
N LEU A 831 23.90 -3.44 38.91
CA LEU A 831 23.42 -3.74 40.26
C LEU A 831 24.53 -3.60 41.29
N LEU A 832 24.28 -2.84 42.36
CA LEU A 832 25.24 -2.61 43.45
C LEU A 832 24.72 -3.21 44.76
N LEU A 833 25.51 -4.11 45.34
CA LEU A 833 25.19 -4.83 46.58
C LEU A 833 26.13 -4.35 47.69
N PHE A 834 25.56 -3.82 48.78
CA PHE A 834 26.29 -3.03 49.79
C PHE A 834 27.16 -3.92 50.71
N LEU A 835 28.44 -4.09 50.36
CA LEU A 835 29.45 -4.75 51.21
C LEU A 835 30.05 -3.80 52.28
N LEU A 836 29.19 -3.10 53.03
CA LEU A 836 29.61 -2.18 54.10
C LEU A 836 29.42 -2.73 55.52
N LEU A 837 28.62 -3.80 55.69
CA LEU A 837 28.44 -4.46 56.99
C LEU A 837 29.72 -5.11 57.53
N SER A 838 30.62 -5.57 56.66
CA SER A 838 31.88 -6.22 57.07
C SER A 838 32.94 -5.23 57.56
N TYR A 839 32.95 -3.98 57.07
CA TYR A 839 33.94 -2.97 57.50
C TYR A 839 33.51 -2.27 58.79
N PHE A 840 32.20 -2.04 58.98
CA PHE A 840 31.68 -1.45 60.22
C PHE A 840 31.78 -2.38 61.43
N HIS A 841 31.77 -3.71 61.25
CA HIS A 841 31.96 -4.64 62.36
C HIS A 841 33.40 -4.63 62.94
N GLY A 842 34.40 -4.23 62.15
CA GLY A 842 35.75 -3.98 62.65
C GLY A 842 35.84 -2.70 63.50
N LEU A 843 35.33 -1.59 62.98
CA LEU A 843 35.39 -0.27 63.63
C LEU A 843 34.52 -0.16 64.91
N LEU A 844 33.43 -0.94 65.01
CA LEU A 844 32.61 -0.98 66.22
C LEU A 844 33.30 -1.72 67.38
N ASN A 845 34.21 -2.67 67.12
CA ASN A 845 34.96 -3.35 68.18
C ASN A 845 36.10 -2.49 68.74
N GLU A 846 36.74 -1.63 67.95
CA GLU A 846 37.77 -0.72 68.48
C GLU A 846 37.20 0.49 69.22
N SER A 847 36.03 1.01 68.81
CA SER A 847 35.40 2.13 69.53
C SER A 847 34.79 1.71 70.88
N THR A 848 34.21 0.51 70.97
CA THR A 848 33.68 -0.04 72.24
C THR A 848 34.79 -0.44 73.23
N ALA A 849 35.94 -0.94 72.75
CA ALA A 849 37.08 -1.25 73.59
C ALA A 849 37.73 -0.01 74.24
N ASN A 850 37.65 1.17 73.61
CA ASN A 850 38.19 2.42 74.15
C ASN A 850 37.20 3.18 75.06
N LEU A 851 35.90 3.08 74.81
CA LEU A 851 34.87 3.68 75.68
C LEU A 851 34.79 3.03 77.08
N LEU A 852 35.12 1.73 77.19
CA LEU A 852 35.16 1.00 78.48
C LEU A 852 36.40 1.32 79.36
N LYS A 853 37.35 2.13 78.88
CA LYS A 853 38.55 2.53 79.65
C LYS A 853 38.47 3.94 80.25
N ILE A 854 37.44 4.73 79.94
CA ILE A 854 37.34 6.15 80.34
C ILE A 854 36.37 6.37 81.52
N THR A 855 35.60 5.35 81.94
CA THR A 855 34.60 5.45 83.02
C THR A 855 34.99 4.73 84.33
N SER A 856 36.29 4.54 84.60
CA SER A 856 36.76 3.85 85.83
C SER A 856 37.77 4.62 86.70
N LYS A 857 38.02 5.92 86.43
CA LYS A 857 38.74 6.84 87.33
C LYS A 857 38.25 8.28 87.18
N GLY A 858 37.81 8.89 88.27
CA GLY A 858 37.39 10.30 88.36
C GLY A 858 35.96 10.43 88.83
#